data_AF-A0A9E3YEZ3-F1
#
_entry.id   AF-A0A9E3YEZ3-F1
#
_cell.length_a   1.000
_cell.length_b   1.000
_cell.length_c   1.000
_cell.angle_alpha   90.00
_cell.angle_beta   90.00
_cell.angle_gamma   90.00
#
_symmetry.space_group_name_H-M   'P 1'
#
loop_
_entity.id
_entity.type
_entity.pdbx_description
1 polymer ?
#
loop_
_entity_poly.entity_id
_entity_poly.type
_entity_poly.pdbx_seq_one_letter_code
_entity_poly.pdbx_strand_id
1 'polypeptide(L)'
;MVYRVDELAASSDLSVDTIRYYQKLGLLHPPRRDGRVALYDRSHAERLAEVKRLSDQGFTLQQIKLLGEEAADPRLVALAGSTSDYLTLEDLVARTGLDKDLVRLAVDAGLIAAVQGQPGRFGHDAESMLAAAATIISSGLPVDELAALALRHADHVDEVVDAAIEIFRGHLPSHDPAEQAAAVERLVPAVTELVSQHFRRTLLDKASERVIAELGATTGAQPIECVWSEVDEPVDLVAVGHFVRDDHRFLWLRPGGGEGMITWGHIASWSPDDGDANTFVATLKRRLPDTPMPPVLVGGMAFDPHRTRSLPWSGFGSGRLIMSAIQLIRRRGRLVLMAFGNDAEQARLRHDHALTMIEAAVHRGVLDLAPIPLDIVDRTADHYRTIVASAVEAIGAGLFEKAVLARSIELNAEVPLGAWLTRLRERFPTCAVFARGEGSRTFFGATPEVLVRVVGDRVETAALAGTRPRSADPDIDAKLSEDLWNSSKDRHEHALVVDEIRSRLADAGVMLDEVPDTAIMKIPGIQHLHTPISGTRPSDVGIFDLVTRLHPTPAVGGKPSAEALSWIADNEDLDRGWYAAPIGWSDLDGAGEFRVGLRSGLHGPERTILYAGCGIVAGSDPDDELAETRTKFGALLDAIGDFS
;
A
#
# COMPACT_ATOMS: atom_id res chain seq x y z
N MET A 1 -29.42 -33.57 -31.76
CA MET A 1 -29.98 -32.37 -32.42
C MET A 1 -28.94 -31.29 -32.27
N VAL A 2 -28.64 -30.54 -33.34
CA VAL A 2 -27.60 -29.50 -33.33
C VAL A 2 -28.31 -28.16 -33.55
N TYR A 3 -28.04 -27.21 -32.68
CA TYR A 3 -28.67 -25.88 -32.66
C TYR A 3 -27.63 -24.82 -33.01
N ARG A 4 -28.02 -23.81 -33.79
CA ARG A 4 -27.34 -22.53 -33.78
C ARG A 4 -27.75 -21.74 -32.53
N VAL A 5 -26.97 -20.73 -32.13
CA VAL A 5 -27.20 -20.01 -30.86
C VAL A 5 -28.59 -19.36 -30.78
N ASP A 6 -29.11 -18.90 -31.91
CA ASP A 6 -30.46 -18.34 -32.10
C ASP A 6 -31.56 -19.41 -31.95
N GLU A 7 -31.32 -20.61 -32.47
CA GLU A 7 -32.23 -21.74 -32.31
C GLU A 7 -32.22 -22.29 -30.86
N LEU A 8 -31.06 -22.29 -30.22
CA LEU A 8 -30.92 -22.68 -28.80
C LEU A 8 -31.61 -21.66 -27.88
N ALA A 9 -31.44 -20.36 -28.18
CA ALA A 9 -32.14 -19.26 -27.51
C ALA A 9 -33.67 -19.42 -27.60
N ALA A 10 -34.18 -19.63 -28.81
CA ALA A 10 -35.62 -19.81 -29.04
C ALA A 10 -36.17 -21.05 -28.32
N SER A 11 -35.43 -22.17 -28.31
CA SER A 11 -35.83 -23.41 -27.65
C SER A 11 -35.72 -23.41 -26.13
N SER A 12 -34.88 -22.54 -25.56
CA SER A 12 -34.67 -22.43 -24.11
C SER A 12 -35.42 -21.25 -23.49
N ASP A 13 -36.15 -20.47 -24.30
CA ASP A 13 -36.84 -19.24 -23.87
C ASP A 13 -35.87 -18.27 -23.17
N LEU A 14 -34.70 -18.07 -23.79
CA LEU A 14 -33.62 -17.20 -23.32
C LEU A 14 -33.10 -16.35 -24.49
N SER A 15 -32.50 -15.20 -24.19
CA SER A 15 -31.85 -14.39 -25.24
C SER A 15 -30.50 -14.99 -25.67
N VAL A 16 -30.07 -14.69 -26.89
CA VAL A 16 -28.74 -15.08 -27.40
C VAL A 16 -27.62 -14.51 -26.52
N ASP A 17 -27.81 -13.29 -26.00
CA ASP A 17 -26.83 -12.64 -25.12
C ASP A 17 -26.76 -13.32 -23.75
N THR A 18 -27.88 -13.81 -23.22
CA THR A 18 -27.91 -14.60 -21.98
C THR A 18 -27.16 -15.92 -22.14
N ILE A 19 -27.31 -16.62 -23.27
CA ILE A 19 -26.57 -17.87 -23.53
C ILE A 19 -25.06 -17.59 -23.64
N ARG A 20 -24.67 -16.52 -24.34
CA ARG A 20 -23.26 -16.10 -24.44
C ARG A 20 -22.68 -15.68 -23.09
N TYR A 21 -23.49 -15.01 -22.27
CA TYR A 21 -23.13 -14.64 -20.91
C TYR A 21 -22.89 -15.88 -20.03
N TYR A 22 -23.78 -16.88 -20.08
CA TYR A 22 -23.62 -18.14 -19.35
C TYR A 22 -22.40 -18.95 -19.82
N GLN A 23 -22.07 -18.91 -21.11
CA GLN A 23 -20.80 -19.47 -21.61
C GLN A 23 -19.58 -18.74 -21.04
N LYS A 24 -19.60 -17.40 -21.01
CA LYS A 24 -18.50 -16.60 -20.46
C LYS A 24 -18.28 -16.87 -18.97
N LEU A 25 -19.35 -17.15 -18.23
CA LEU A 25 -19.31 -17.54 -16.82
C LEU A 25 -18.89 -19.00 -16.59
N GLY A 26 -18.82 -19.82 -17.65
CA GLY A 26 -18.47 -21.25 -17.58
C GLY A 26 -19.60 -22.16 -17.11
N LEU A 27 -20.85 -21.70 -17.19
CA LEU A 27 -22.06 -22.49 -16.83
C LEU A 27 -22.46 -23.49 -17.92
N LEU A 28 -21.99 -23.26 -19.15
CA LEU A 28 -22.12 -24.16 -20.29
C LEU A 28 -20.74 -24.60 -20.74
N HIS A 29 -20.60 -25.86 -21.14
CA HIS A 29 -19.38 -26.31 -21.78
C HIS A 29 -19.22 -25.67 -23.17
N PRO A 30 -18.00 -25.65 -23.74
CA PRO A 30 -17.75 -24.97 -25.00
C PRO A 30 -18.50 -25.62 -26.18
N PRO A 31 -19.12 -24.84 -27.08
CA PRO A 31 -19.82 -25.37 -28.24
C PRO A 31 -18.84 -25.81 -29.33
N ARG A 32 -19.26 -26.74 -30.18
CA ARG A 32 -18.45 -27.19 -31.31
C ARG A 32 -18.46 -26.11 -32.41
N ARG A 33 -17.30 -25.81 -33.00
CA ARG A 33 -17.20 -24.82 -34.08
C ARG A 33 -17.12 -25.50 -35.45
N ASP A 34 -17.91 -25.00 -36.39
CA ASP A 34 -17.81 -25.31 -37.82
C ASP A 34 -17.66 -23.99 -38.60
N GLY A 35 -16.44 -23.70 -39.06
CA GLY A 35 -16.07 -22.41 -39.62
C GLY A 35 -16.31 -21.25 -38.63
N ARG A 36 -17.10 -20.24 -39.06
CA ARG A 36 -17.48 -19.08 -38.24
C ARG A 36 -18.73 -19.30 -37.38
N VAL A 37 -19.30 -20.50 -37.38
CA VAL A 37 -20.57 -20.79 -36.70
C VAL A 37 -20.33 -21.70 -35.50
N ALA A 38 -20.87 -21.30 -34.34
CA ALA A 38 -20.90 -22.14 -33.14
C ALA A 38 -22.16 -23.00 -33.14
N LEU A 39 -21.98 -24.31 -32.96
CA LEU A 39 -23.00 -25.33 -32.97
C LEU A 39 -23.12 -25.95 -31.57
N TYR A 40 -24.34 -25.95 -31.05
CA TYR A 40 -24.70 -26.41 -29.72
C TYR A 40 -25.45 -27.72 -29.84
N ASP A 41 -25.32 -28.60 -28.87
CA ASP A 41 -26.03 -29.87 -28.87
C ASP A 41 -27.08 -29.93 -27.75
N ARG A 42 -27.70 -31.10 -27.62
CA ARG A 42 -28.77 -31.35 -26.66
C ARG A 42 -28.33 -31.15 -25.20
N SER A 43 -27.06 -31.43 -24.87
CA SER A 43 -26.56 -31.29 -23.50
C SER A 43 -26.47 -29.83 -23.05
N HIS A 44 -26.29 -28.89 -24.00
CA HIS A 44 -26.39 -27.46 -23.72
C HIS A 44 -27.81 -27.03 -23.37
N ALA A 45 -28.82 -27.56 -24.08
CA ALA A 45 -30.22 -27.27 -23.81
C ALA A 45 -30.65 -27.85 -22.44
N GLU A 46 -30.20 -29.06 -22.12
CA GLU A 46 -30.47 -29.72 -20.84
C GLU A 46 -29.84 -28.94 -19.68
N ARG A 47 -28.59 -28.47 -19.82
CA ARG A 47 -27.94 -27.63 -18.81
C ARG A 47 -28.61 -26.25 -18.68
N LEU A 48 -29.05 -25.64 -19.78
CA LEU A 48 -29.81 -24.38 -19.72
C LEU A 48 -31.14 -24.54 -18.99
N ALA A 49 -31.85 -25.65 -19.22
CA ALA A 49 -33.08 -25.96 -18.49
C ALA A 49 -32.81 -26.19 -17.00
N GLU A 50 -31.68 -26.80 -16.65
CA GLU A 50 -31.26 -27.00 -15.26
C GLU A 50 -30.86 -25.69 -14.58
N VAL A 51 -30.08 -24.83 -15.24
CA VAL A 51 -29.72 -23.49 -14.74
C VAL A 51 -30.99 -22.67 -14.52
N LYS A 52 -31.96 -22.72 -15.45
CA LYS A 52 -33.27 -22.06 -15.29
C LYS A 52 -34.01 -22.62 -14.07
N ARG A 53 -34.11 -23.95 -13.94
CA ARG A 53 -34.75 -24.60 -12.79
C ARG A 53 -34.10 -24.26 -11.45
N LEU A 54 -32.77 -24.24 -11.37
CA LEU A 54 -32.04 -23.91 -10.14
C LEU A 54 -32.11 -22.41 -9.82
N SER A 55 -32.10 -21.55 -10.84
CA SER A 55 -32.34 -20.12 -10.68
C SER A 55 -33.77 -19.85 -10.21
N ASP A 56 -34.75 -20.57 -10.74
CA ASP A 56 -36.15 -20.54 -10.29
C ASP A 56 -36.29 -21.09 -8.85
N GLN A 57 -35.34 -21.92 -8.39
CA GLN A 57 -35.21 -22.40 -7.01
C GLN A 57 -34.37 -21.46 -6.12
N GLY A 58 -33.90 -20.33 -6.65
CA GLY A 58 -33.25 -19.26 -5.87
C GLY A 58 -31.74 -19.39 -5.70
N PHE A 59 -31.09 -20.32 -6.40
CA PHE A 59 -29.62 -20.39 -6.41
C PHE A 59 -29.03 -19.29 -7.30
N THR A 60 -27.98 -18.61 -6.83
CA THR A 60 -27.26 -17.62 -7.65
C THR A 60 -26.47 -18.32 -8.76
N LEU A 61 -26.18 -17.62 -9.86
CA LEU A 61 -25.40 -18.20 -10.97
C LEU A 61 -24.03 -18.74 -10.52
N GLN A 62 -23.43 -18.14 -9.49
CA GLN A 62 -22.18 -18.60 -8.89
C GLN A 62 -22.39 -19.88 -8.07
N GLN A 63 -23.49 -20.01 -7.33
CA GLN A 63 -23.88 -21.24 -6.63
C GLN A 63 -24.23 -22.37 -7.59
N ILE A 64 -24.95 -22.09 -8.69
CA ILE A 64 -25.28 -23.08 -9.74
C ILE A 64 -24.02 -23.59 -10.44
N LYS A 65 -22.99 -22.74 -10.55
CA LYS A 65 -21.67 -23.14 -11.05
C LYS A 65 -20.93 -24.05 -10.06
N LEU A 66 -21.03 -23.78 -8.75
CA LEU A 66 -20.39 -24.54 -7.68
C LEU A 66 -21.08 -25.89 -7.39
N LEU A 67 -22.38 -25.99 -7.63
CA LEU A 67 -23.18 -27.17 -7.26
C LEU A 67 -22.93 -28.43 -8.10
N GLY A 68 -22.26 -28.35 -9.26
CA GLY A 68 -22.08 -29.53 -10.13
C GLY A 68 -23.41 -30.25 -10.40
N GLU A 69 -23.38 -31.54 -10.75
CA GLU A 69 -24.60 -32.33 -11.02
C GLU A 69 -25.24 -33.00 -9.77
N GLU A 70 -24.79 -32.71 -8.53
CA GLU A 70 -25.33 -33.38 -7.32
C GLU A 70 -25.63 -32.39 -6.16
N ALA A 71 -26.86 -32.43 -5.62
CA ALA A 71 -27.48 -31.36 -4.83
C ALA A 71 -27.53 -31.54 -3.29
N ALA A 72 -27.35 -30.40 -2.60
CA ALA A 72 -28.03 -29.80 -1.42
C ALA A 72 -28.30 -30.58 -0.09
N ASP A 73 -27.73 -30.07 1.02
CA ASP A 73 -27.94 -30.49 2.43
C ASP A 73 -29.11 -29.71 3.11
N PRO A 74 -30.08 -30.39 3.76
CA PRO A 74 -31.21 -29.80 4.51
C PRO A 74 -30.87 -28.83 5.67
N ARG A 75 -29.62 -28.73 6.12
CA ARG A 75 -29.19 -27.89 7.26
C ARG A 75 -29.28 -26.39 7.04
N LEU A 76 -29.20 -25.92 5.79
CA LEU A 76 -29.30 -24.50 5.43
C LEU A 76 -30.71 -23.92 5.60
N VAL A 77 -31.74 -24.76 5.56
CA VAL A 77 -33.15 -24.32 5.60
C VAL A 77 -33.60 -23.94 7.01
N ALA A 78 -32.97 -24.51 8.06
CA ALA A 78 -33.36 -24.26 9.45
C ALA A 78 -32.86 -22.91 10.00
N LEU A 79 -31.81 -22.32 9.41
CA LEU A 79 -31.24 -21.04 9.82
C LEU A 79 -32.00 -19.82 9.24
N ALA A 80 -32.85 -20.04 8.22
CA ALA A 80 -33.51 -18.98 7.46
C ALA A 80 -34.93 -18.61 7.93
N GLY A 81 -35.46 -19.23 8.99
CA GLY A 81 -36.88 -19.15 9.30
C GLY A 81 -37.23 -18.46 10.62
N SER A 82 -37.50 -17.15 10.57
CA SER A 82 -38.53 -16.55 11.43
C SER A 82 -39.49 -15.73 10.56
N THR A 83 -40.78 -15.98 10.73
CA THR A 83 -41.90 -15.52 9.90
C THR A 83 -42.20 -14.03 10.07
N SER A 84 -42.03 -13.23 9.01
CA SER A 84 -42.67 -11.92 8.84
C SER A 84 -42.75 -11.56 7.35
N ASP A 85 -43.76 -10.77 6.96
CA ASP A 85 -44.19 -10.50 5.57
C ASP A 85 -43.03 -10.17 4.62
N TYR A 86 -42.83 -11.00 3.59
CA TYR A 86 -41.83 -10.74 2.55
C TYR A 86 -42.35 -9.80 1.47
N LEU A 87 -41.44 -8.98 0.94
CA LEU A 87 -41.73 -7.98 -0.08
C LEU A 87 -41.35 -8.50 -1.48
N THR A 88 -42.16 -8.18 -2.48
CA THR A 88 -41.78 -8.39 -3.88
C THR A 88 -40.90 -7.24 -4.38
N LEU A 89 -40.23 -7.43 -5.52
CA LEU A 89 -39.50 -6.34 -6.17
C LEU A 89 -40.41 -5.14 -6.51
N GLU A 90 -41.68 -5.40 -6.84
CA GLU A 90 -42.67 -4.35 -7.09
C GLU A 90 -43.07 -3.61 -5.81
N ASP A 91 -43.17 -4.33 -4.68
CA ASP A 91 -43.40 -3.70 -3.38
C ASP A 91 -42.22 -2.83 -2.95
N LEU A 92 -40.98 -3.29 -3.16
CA LEU A 92 -39.78 -2.52 -2.88
C LEU A 92 -39.73 -1.24 -3.70
N VAL A 93 -39.99 -1.31 -5.01
CA VAL A 93 -40.07 -0.14 -5.91
C VAL A 93 -41.16 0.83 -5.43
N ALA A 94 -42.36 0.31 -5.13
CA ALA A 94 -43.49 1.14 -4.71
C ALA A 94 -43.26 1.84 -3.36
N ARG A 95 -42.60 1.15 -2.41
CA ARG A 95 -42.38 1.68 -1.05
C ARG A 95 -41.18 2.60 -0.94
N THR A 96 -40.12 2.34 -1.70
CA THR A 96 -38.88 3.14 -1.66
C THR A 96 -38.91 4.30 -2.65
N GLY A 97 -39.77 4.23 -3.68
CA GLY A 97 -39.87 5.25 -4.74
C GLY A 97 -38.69 5.25 -5.71
N LEU A 98 -37.81 4.25 -5.65
CA LEU A 98 -36.67 4.10 -6.55
C LEU A 98 -37.10 3.57 -7.93
N ASP A 99 -36.32 3.91 -8.96
CA ASP A 99 -36.52 3.34 -10.29
C ASP A 99 -36.32 1.81 -10.28
N LYS A 100 -37.15 1.11 -11.04
CA LYS A 100 -37.16 -0.36 -11.10
C LYS A 100 -35.82 -0.93 -11.57
N ASP A 101 -35.12 -0.25 -12.48
CA ASP A 101 -33.83 -0.71 -12.98
C ASP A 101 -32.73 -0.52 -11.93
N LEU A 102 -32.86 0.47 -11.05
CA LEU A 102 -31.92 0.71 -9.95
C LEU A 102 -32.08 -0.32 -8.82
N VAL A 103 -33.32 -0.70 -8.49
CA VAL A 103 -33.60 -1.80 -7.56
C VAL A 103 -33.07 -3.13 -8.13
N ARG A 104 -33.22 -3.38 -9.44
CA ARG A 104 -32.65 -4.57 -10.08
C ARG A 104 -31.14 -4.58 -10.05
N LEU A 105 -30.50 -3.44 -10.31
CA LEU A 105 -29.04 -3.31 -10.22
C LEU A 105 -28.54 -3.63 -8.80
N ALA A 106 -29.24 -3.21 -7.75
CA ALA A 106 -28.87 -3.53 -6.37
C ALA A 106 -28.98 -5.04 -6.06
N VAL A 107 -29.98 -5.72 -6.62
CA VAL A 107 -30.12 -7.19 -6.52
C VAL A 107 -29.01 -7.90 -7.32
N ASP A 108 -28.77 -7.47 -8.56
CA ASP A 108 -27.77 -8.07 -9.46
C ASP A 108 -26.34 -7.85 -8.96
N ALA A 109 -26.09 -6.74 -8.27
CA ALA A 109 -24.82 -6.41 -7.62
C ALA A 109 -24.64 -7.12 -6.26
N GLY A 110 -25.64 -7.85 -5.77
CA GLY A 110 -25.59 -8.57 -4.50
C GLY A 110 -25.73 -7.70 -3.25
N LEU A 111 -26.15 -6.43 -3.38
CA LEU A 111 -26.34 -5.51 -2.25
C LEU A 111 -27.60 -5.82 -1.44
N ILE A 112 -28.60 -6.41 -2.07
CA ILE A 112 -29.81 -6.94 -1.42
C ILE A 112 -30.09 -8.35 -1.95
N ALA A 113 -30.27 -9.29 -1.04
CA ALA A 113 -30.49 -10.70 -1.39
C ALA A 113 -31.95 -11.11 -1.19
N ALA A 114 -32.42 -12.04 -2.01
CA ALA A 114 -33.68 -12.71 -1.75
C ALA A 114 -33.55 -13.59 -0.50
N VAL A 115 -34.64 -13.72 0.25
CA VAL A 115 -34.67 -14.54 1.45
C VAL A 115 -34.45 -16.00 1.07
N GLN A 116 -33.58 -16.66 1.83
CA GLN A 116 -33.14 -18.02 1.53
C GLN A 116 -34.35 -18.98 1.48
N GLY A 117 -34.51 -19.65 0.33
CA GLY A 117 -35.65 -20.55 0.06
C GLY A 117 -36.92 -19.86 -0.48
N GLN A 118 -36.92 -18.54 -0.68
CA GLN A 118 -38.03 -17.78 -1.27
C GLN A 118 -37.56 -16.86 -2.42
N PRO A 119 -37.46 -17.38 -3.66
CA PRO A 119 -36.98 -16.61 -4.81
C PRO A 119 -37.86 -15.39 -5.11
N GLY A 120 -37.23 -14.22 -5.30
CA GLY A 120 -37.94 -12.97 -5.61
C GLY A 120 -38.73 -12.38 -4.43
N ARG A 121 -38.44 -12.83 -3.21
CA ARG A 121 -38.98 -12.31 -1.96
C ARG A 121 -37.84 -11.72 -1.13
N PHE A 122 -38.03 -10.51 -0.63
CA PHE A 122 -37.02 -9.75 0.10
C PHE A 122 -37.50 -9.47 1.52
N GLY A 123 -36.57 -9.42 2.46
CA GLY A 123 -36.85 -9.04 3.84
C GLY A 123 -37.05 -7.52 3.97
N HIS A 124 -37.48 -7.10 5.18
CA HIS A 124 -37.62 -5.68 5.51
C HIS A 124 -36.27 -4.94 5.64
N ASP A 125 -35.18 -5.69 5.78
CA ASP A 125 -33.80 -5.21 5.68
C ASP A 125 -33.50 -4.65 4.28
N ALA A 126 -33.94 -5.33 3.22
CA ALA A 126 -33.81 -4.84 1.84
C ALA A 126 -34.58 -3.53 1.61
N GLU A 127 -35.79 -3.40 2.18
CA GLU A 127 -36.56 -2.14 2.14
C GLU A 127 -35.79 -1.01 2.84
N SER A 128 -35.25 -1.28 4.02
CA SER A 128 -34.50 -0.29 4.82
C SER A 128 -33.22 0.17 4.09
N MET A 129 -32.49 -0.76 3.48
CA MET A 129 -31.28 -0.46 2.69
C MET A 129 -31.59 0.38 1.45
N LEU A 130 -32.66 0.03 0.72
CA LEU A 130 -33.09 0.80 -0.45
C LEU A 130 -33.65 2.18 -0.06
N ALA A 131 -34.36 2.31 1.06
CA ALA A 131 -34.82 3.61 1.56
C ALA A 131 -33.65 4.53 1.97
N ALA A 132 -32.60 3.96 2.58
CA ALA A 132 -31.37 4.68 2.85
C ALA A 132 -30.69 5.13 1.54
N ALA A 133 -30.59 4.24 0.54
CA ALA A 133 -30.04 4.57 -0.77
C ALA A 133 -30.84 5.70 -1.46
N ALA A 134 -32.18 5.66 -1.41
CA ALA A 134 -33.05 6.70 -1.97
C ALA A 134 -32.80 8.09 -1.33
N THR A 135 -32.56 8.12 -0.02
CA THR A 135 -32.23 9.36 0.71
C THR A 135 -30.89 9.94 0.25
N ILE A 136 -29.91 9.08 -0.03
CA ILE A 136 -28.58 9.50 -0.49
C ILE A 136 -28.65 10.02 -1.95
N ILE A 137 -29.39 9.33 -2.82
CA ILE A 137 -29.58 9.74 -4.24
C ILE A 137 -30.31 11.08 -4.33
N SER A 138 -31.37 11.26 -3.55
CA SER A 138 -32.11 12.53 -3.50
C SER A 138 -31.30 13.70 -2.93
N SER A 139 -30.17 13.42 -2.27
CA SER A 139 -29.21 14.42 -1.80
C SER A 139 -28.16 14.82 -2.85
N GLY A 140 -28.24 14.28 -4.09
CA GLY A 140 -27.43 14.70 -5.23
C GLY A 140 -26.10 13.98 -5.41
N LEU A 141 -25.87 12.88 -4.69
CA LEU A 141 -24.64 12.07 -4.80
C LEU A 141 -24.72 11.10 -6.00
N PRO A 142 -23.61 10.88 -6.75
CA PRO A 142 -23.59 10.01 -7.92
C PRO A 142 -23.80 8.53 -7.55
N VAL A 143 -24.79 7.90 -8.20
CA VAL A 143 -25.26 6.53 -7.91
C VAL A 143 -24.17 5.48 -8.12
N ASP A 144 -23.32 5.68 -9.13
CA ASP A 144 -22.23 4.78 -9.51
C ASP A 144 -21.09 4.79 -8.50
N GLU A 145 -20.74 5.93 -7.92
CA GLU A 145 -19.74 6.01 -6.85
C GLU A 145 -20.23 5.38 -5.54
N LEU A 146 -21.51 5.54 -5.23
CA LEU A 146 -22.17 4.93 -4.08
C LEU A 146 -22.26 3.41 -4.23
N ALA A 147 -22.59 2.92 -5.42
CA ALA A 147 -22.58 1.49 -5.73
C ALA A 147 -21.16 0.91 -5.60
N ALA A 148 -20.14 1.62 -6.11
CA ALA A 148 -18.74 1.21 -5.96
C ALA A 148 -18.28 1.20 -4.49
N LEU A 149 -18.74 2.17 -3.68
CA LEU A 149 -18.46 2.19 -2.23
C LEU A 149 -19.15 1.03 -1.51
N ALA A 150 -20.41 0.76 -1.85
CA ALA A 150 -21.17 -0.34 -1.26
C ALA A 150 -20.57 -1.71 -1.60
N LEU A 151 -20.10 -1.91 -2.83
CA LEU A 151 -19.38 -3.12 -3.25
C LEU A 151 -18.05 -3.28 -2.50
N ARG A 152 -17.25 -2.20 -2.37
CA ARG A 152 -16.02 -2.23 -1.56
C ARG A 152 -16.32 -2.53 -0.09
N HIS A 153 -17.42 -2.01 0.45
CA HIS A 153 -17.83 -2.28 1.83
C HIS A 153 -18.22 -3.75 2.01
N ALA A 154 -18.99 -4.32 1.08
CA ALA A 154 -19.40 -5.73 1.13
C ALA A 154 -18.19 -6.68 1.23
N ASP A 155 -17.16 -6.47 0.40
CA ASP A 155 -15.93 -7.30 0.42
C ASP A 155 -15.18 -7.26 1.77
N HIS A 156 -15.22 -6.14 2.50
CA HIS A 156 -14.51 -5.99 3.78
C HIS A 156 -15.38 -6.34 5.00
N VAL A 157 -16.70 -6.36 4.85
CA VAL A 157 -17.63 -6.73 5.93
C VAL A 157 -17.61 -8.24 6.15
N ASP A 158 -17.43 -9.03 5.10
CA ASP A 158 -17.32 -10.50 5.22
C ASP A 158 -16.21 -10.91 6.19
N GLU A 159 -15.04 -10.25 6.16
CA GLU A 159 -13.93 -10.51 7.09
C GLU A 159 -14.28 -10.18 8.55
N VAL A 160 -15.01 -9.08 8.77
CA VAL A 160 -15.45 -8.65 10.11
C VAL A 160 -16.53 -9.59 10.64
N VAL A 161 -17.44 -10.04 9.77
CA VAL A 161 -18.50 -10.99 10.09
C VAL A 161 -17.90 -12.35 10.41
N ASP A 162 -16.93 -12.83 9.65
CA ASP A 162 -16.21 -14.08 9.91
C ASP A 162 -15.47 -14.00 11.25
N ALA A 163 -14.75 -12.91 11.52
CA ALA A 163 -14.08 -12.69 12.80
C ALA A 163 -15.08 -12.66 13.98
N ALA A 164 -16.24 -12.02 13.80
CA ALA A 164 -17.31 -12.02 14.80
C ALA A 164 -17.87 -13.44 15.02
N ILE A 165 -18.10 -14.21 13.96
CA ILE A 165 -18.54 -15.61 14.00
C ILE A 165 -17.53 -16.49 14.74
N GLU A 166 -16.22 -16.31 14.53
CA GLU A 166 -15.19 -17.05 15.26
C GLU A 166 -15.16 -16.68 16.75
N ILE A 167 -15.29 -15.39 17.09
CA ILE A 167 -15.41 -14.94 18.49
C ILE A 167 -16.63 -15.60 19.15
N PHE A 168 -17.76 -15.66 18.44
CA PHE A 168 -18.96 -16.33 18.93
C PHE A 168 -18.75 -17.82 19.12
N ARG A 169 -18.12 -18.51 18.15
CA ARG A 169 -17.84 -19.95 18.24
C ARG A 169 -16.96 -20.30 19.46
N GLY A 170 -16.04 -19.41 19.84
CA GLY A 170 -15.20 -19.57 21.03
C GLY A 170 -15.92 -19.35 22.38
N HIS A 171 -17.10 -18.71 22.39
CA HIS A 171 -17.82 -18.33 23.62
C HIS A 171 -19.22 -18.94 23.74
N LEU A 172 -19.66 -19.76 22.78
CA LEU A 172 -20.93 -20.48 22.85
C LEU A 172 -20.83 -21.59 23.92
N PRO A 173 -21.66 -21.57 24.97
CA PRO A 173 -21.49 -22.44 26.15
C PRO A 173 -21.89 -23.91 25.95
N SER A 174 -22.23 -24.33 24.72
CA SER A 174 -22.92 -25.60 24.48
C SER A 174 -22.75 -26.12 23.05
N HIS A 175 -22.72 -27.46 22.90
CA HIS A 175 -22.85 -28.14 21.60
C HIS A 175 -24.32 -28.38 21.20
N ASP A 176 -25.29 -27.89 21.98
CA ASP A 176 -26.72 -27.97 21.66
C ASP A 176 -27.13 -26.94 20.59
N PRO A 177 -27.60 -27.38 19.41
CA PRO A 177 -28.03 -26.50 18.33
C PRO A 177 -29.13 -25.50 18.70
N ALA A 178 -30.03 -25.84 19.64
CA ALA A 178 -31.13 -24.96 20.03
C ALA A 178 -30.63 -23.77 20.88
N GLU A 179 -29.65 -24.01 21.76
CA GLU A 179 -29.04 -22.96 22.57
C GLU A 179 -28.13 -22.04 21.73
N GLN A 180 -27.45 -22.60 20.72
CA GLN A 180 -26.65 -21.83 19.77
C GLN A 180 -27.52 -20.87 18.94
N ALA A 181 -28.66 -21.34 18.44
CA ALA A 181 -29.61 -20.49 17.71
C ALA A 181 -30.13 -19.34 18.59
N ALA A 182 -30.53 -19.64 19.84
CA ALA A 182 -31.01 -18.63 20.79
C ALA A 182 -29.93 -17.61 21.23
N ALA A 183 -28.65 -18.02 21.22
CA ALA A 183 -27.54 -17.13 21.51
C ALA A 183 -27.26 -16.19 20.32
N VAL A 184 -27.28 -16.71 19.09
CA VAL A 184 -27.12 -15.90 17.86
C VAL A 184 -28.24 -14.86 17.76
N GLU A 185 -29.50 -15.25 17.99
CA GLU A 185 -30.66 -14.34 17.97
C GLU A 185 -30.52 -13.18 18.96
N ARG A 186 -29.86 -13.42 20.10
CA ARG A 186 -29.63 -12.40 21.14
C ARG A 186 -28.42 -11.51 20.84
N LEU A 187 -27.36 -12.07 20.27
CA LEU A 187 -26.07 -11.40 20.11
C LEU A 187 -25.96 -10.59 18.82
N VAL A 188 -26.60 -11.04 17.74
CA VAL A 188 -26.59 -10.33 16.45
C VAL A 188 -27.04 -8.88 16.59
N PRO A 189 -28.17 -8.55 17.25
CA PRO A 189 -28.56 -7.14 17.41
C PRO A 189 -27.54 -6.31 18.18
N ALA A 190 -26.90 -6.87 19.21
CA ALA A 190 -25.91 -6.16 20.03
C ALA A 190 -24.61 -5.87 19.27
N VAL A 191 -24.14 -6.83 18.47
CA VAL A 191 -22.94 -6.64 17.63
C VAL A 191 -23.23 -5.73 16.45
N THR A 192 -24.38 -5.87 15.80
CA THR A 192 -24.80 -4.95 14.74
C THR A 192 -24.90 -3.52 15.25
N GLU A 193 -25.44 -3.30 16.45
CA GLU A 193 -25.50 -1.98 17.08
C GLU A 193 -24.09 -1.44 17.39
N LEU A 194 -23.19 -2.26 17.95
CA LEU A 194 -21.81 -1.87 18.23
C LEU A 194 -21.07 -1.43 16.95
N VAL A 195 -21.16 -2.23 15.89
CA VAL A 195 -20.53 -1.95 14.59
C VAL A 195 -21.15 -0.71 13.96
N SER A 196 -22.47 -0.58 13.98
CA SER A 196 -23.18 0.57 13.42
C SER A 196 -22.82 1.86 14.16
N GLN A 197 -22.75 1.85 15.49
CA GLN A 197 -22.34 3.00 16.29
C GLN A 197 -20.89 3.37 16.05
N HIS A 198 -19.99 2.38 15.96
CA HIS A 198 -18.58 2.62 15.65
C HIS A 198 -18.41 3.21 14.24
N PHE A 199 -19.04 2.61 13.24
CA PHE A 199 -19.02 3.10 11.86
C PHE A 199 -19.60 4.52 11.76
N ARG A 200 -20.76 4.77 12.37
CA ARG A 200 -21.37 6.10 12.42
C ARG A 200 -20.45 7.13 13.07
N ARG A 201 -19.82 6.79 14.20
CA ARG A 201 -18.87 7.68 14.87
C ARG A 201 -17.68 7.98 13.96
N THR A 202 -17.05 6.97 13.40
CA THR A 202 -15.89 7.13 12.52
C THR A 202 -16.23 7.92 11.25
N LEU A 203 -17.40 7.67 10.65
CA LEU A 203 -17.89 8.41 9.49
C LEU A 203 -18.15 9.88 9.84
N LEU A 204 -18.80 10.15 10.98
CA LEU A 204 -19.05 11.51 11.44
C LEU A 204 -17.74 12.23 11.79
N ASP A 205 -16.77 11.55 12.40
CA ASP A 205 -15.45 12.10 12.70
C ASP A 205 -14.72 12.48 11.40
N LYS A 206 -14.66 11.56 10.43
CA LYS A 206 -13.99 11.78 9.14
C LYS A 206 -14.71 12.81 8.26
N ALA A 207 -16.04 12.81 8.25
CA ALA A 207 -16.85 13.81 7.56
C ALA A 207 -16.70 15.17 8.21
N SER A 208 -16.70 15.25 9.55
CA SER A 208 -16.45 16.48 10.29
C SER A 208 -15.03 16.98 10.04
N GLU A 209 -14.00 16.13 10.01
CA GLU A 209 -12.62 16.50 9.64
C GLU A 209 -12.56 17.14 8.25
N ARG A 210 -13.27 16.60 7.26
CA ARG A 210 -13.32 17.14 5.88
C ARG A 210 -14.15 18.43 5.79
N VAL A 211 -15.32 18.48 6.42
CA VAL A 211 -16.17 19.67 6.46
C VAL A 211 -15.53 20.79 7.26
N ILE A 212 -14.79 20.48 8.34
CA ILE A 212 -13.97 21.44 9.10
C ILE A 212 -12.76 21.88 8.28
N ALA A 213 -12.17 21.04 7.43
CA ALA A 213 -11.13 21.47 6.49
C ALA A 213 -11.68 22.43 5.43
N GLU A 214 -12.88 22.20 4.92
CA GLU A 214 -13.55 23.06 3.93
C GLU A 214 -14.10 24.37 4.55
N LEU A 215 -14.71 24.32 5.75
CA LEU A 215 -15.21 25.49 6.47
C LEU A 215 -14.10 26.26 7.22
N GLY A 216 -13.00 25.59 7.58
CA GLY A 216 -11.82 26.17 8.22
C GLY A 216 -10.99 27.06 7.27
N ALA A 217 -11.25 26.99 5.97
CA ALA A 217 -10.77 28.00 5.03
C ALA A 217 -11.38 29.40 5.26
N THR A 218 -12.47 29.50 6.05
CA THR A 218 -13.14 30.77 6.37
C THR A 218 -13.27 31.12 7.85
N THR A 219 -12.90 30.22 8.79
CA THR A 219 -12.89 30.50 10.24
C THR A 219 -11.68 29.84 10.92
N GLY A 220 -11.05 30.54 11.88
CA GLY A 220 -9.76 30.17 12.48
C GLY A 220 -9.67 28.70 12.92
N ALA A 221 -8.65 27.98 12.44
CA ALA A 221 -8.46 26.56 12.67
C ALA A 221 -8.38 26.22 14.17
N GLN A 222 -9.08 25.16 14.59
CA GLN A 222 -9.07 24.70 15.98
C GLN A 222 -7.66 24.29 16.43
N PRO A 223 -7.28 24.62 17.69
CA PRO A 223 -6.00 24.20 18.26
C PRO A 223 -5.93 22.67 18.38
N ILE A 224 -4.72 22.13 18.38
CA ILE A 224 -4.41 20.73 18.63
C ILE A 224 -3.89 20.65 20.07
N GLU A 225 -4.35 19.66 20.81
CA GLU A 225 -3.90 19.37 22.16
C GLU A 225 -2.87 18.24 22.16
N CYS A 226 -1.94 18.23 23.11
CA CYS A 226 -0.92 17.19 23.25
C CYS A 226 -0.81 16.69 24.70
N VAL A 227 -0.86 15.38 24.87
CA VAL A 227 -0.51 14.69 26.12
C VAL A 227 0.74 13.88 25.87
N TRP A 228 1.70 13.95 26.80
CA TRP A 228 2.98 13.28 26.64
C TRP A 228 3.49 12.67 27.95
N SER A 229 4.36 11.66 27.81
CA SER A 229 5.13 11.09 28.92
C SER A 229 6.50 10.63 28.43
N GLU A 230 7.48 10.60 29.33
CA GLU A 230 8.70 9.85 29.10
C GLU A 230 8.42 8.37 29.37
N VAL A 231 8.97 7.48 28.55
CA VAL A 231 8.74 6.03 28.65
C VAL A 231 10.05 5.38 29.09
N ASP A 232 9.97 4.52 30.11
CA ASP A 232 11.13 3.81 30.63
C ASP A 232 11.67 2.80 29.60
N GLU A 233 13.00 2.79 29.42
CA GLU A 233 13.72 1.82 28.60
C GLU A 233 13.95 0.50 29.37
N PRO A 234 14.07 -0.66 28.70
CA PRO A 234 14.20 -0.85 27.26
C PRO A 234 12.87 -1.05 26.52
N VAL A 235 12.67 -0.34 25.40
CA VAL A 235 11.55 -0.56 24.46
C VAL A 235 12.08 -0.86 23.05
N ASP A 236 11.65 -1.94 22.40
CA ASP A 236 11.98 -2.13 20.98
C ASP A 236 10.90 -1.49 20.09
N LEU A 237 11.28 -0.44 19.34
CA LEU A 237 10.37 0.24 18.41
C LEU A 237 9.85 -0.68 17.30
N VAL A 238 10.61 -1.70 16.90
CA VAL A 238 10.15 -2.72 15.93
C VAL A 238 9.04 -3.57 16.54
N ALA A 239 9.19 -3.96 17.81
CA ALA A 239 8.15 -4.71 18.52
C ALA A 239 6.87 -3.88 18.61
N VAL A 240 6.96 -2.61 19.02
CA VAL A 240 5.79 -1.71 19.04
C VAL A 240 5.13 -1.65 17.66
N GLY A 241 5.91 -1.51 16.58
CA GLY A 241 5.37 -1.45 15.23
C GLY A 241 4.76 -2.73 14.70
N HIS A 242 5.10 -3.87 15.28
CA HIS A 242 4.41 -5.12 15.02
C HIS A 242 3.00 -5.15 15.65
N PHE A 243 2.82 -4.54 16.84
CA PHE A 243 1.53 -4.50 17.53
C PHE A 243 0.59 -3.42 17.01
N VAL A 244 1.14 -2.33 16.47
CA VAL A 244 0.34 -1.23 15.90
C VAL A 244 -0.27 -1.65 14.56
N ARG A 245 -1.58 -1.94 14.59
CA ARG A 245 -2.41 -2.21 13.40
C ARG A 245 -3.12 -0.94 12.96
N ASP A 246 -2.38 -0.05 12.31
CA ASP A 246 -2.87 1.23 11.80
C ASP A 246 -2.40 1.46 10.37
N ASP A 247 -3.30 1.99 9.53
CA ASP A 247 -3.06 2.28 8.12
C ASP A 247 -2.01 3.38 7.93
N HIS A 248 -1.84 4.26 8.91
CA HIS A 248 -0.92 5.38 8.88
C HIS A 248 0.33 5.16 9.73
N ARG A 249 0.67 3.90 10.06
CA ARG A 249 1.91 3.60 10.78
C ARG A 249 3.16 4.00 10.01
N PHE A 250 4.17 4.49 10.72
CA PHE A 250 5.49 4.76 10.19
C PHE A 250 6.55 4.37 11.21
N LEU A 251 7.56 3.61 10.78
CA LEU A 251 8.75 3.27 11.55
C LEU A 251 9.96 3.86 10.85
N TRP A 252 10.87 4.45 11.62
CA TRP A 252 12.17 4.88 11.14
C TRP A 252 13.24 4.65 12.20
N LEU A 253 14.25 3.85 11.87
CA LEU A 253 15.41 3.59 12.70
C LEU A 253 16.64 4.17 12.03
N ARG A 254 17.39 5.02 12.75
CA ARG A 254 18.64 5.56 12.21
C ARG A 254 19.73 4.47 12.18
N PRO A 255 20.69 4.55 11.24
CA PRO A 255 21.90 3.74 11.28
C PRO A 255 22.57 3.77 12.67
N GLY A 256 23.03 2.63 13.17
CA GLY A 256 23.66 2.50 14.49
C GLY A 256 22.69 2.31 15.68
N GLY A 257 21.37 2.27 15.47
CA GLY A 257 20.39 1.73 16.43
C GLY A 257 20.03 2.58 17.67
N GLY A 258 20.70 3.72 17.88
CA GLY A 258 20.49 4.56 19.07
C GLY A 258 19.36 5.59 18.98
N GLU A 259 18.84 5.86 17.79
CA GLU A 259 17.78 6.84 17.55
C GLU A 259 16.77 6.29 16.55
N GLY A 260 15.51 6.68 16.72
CA GLY A 260 14.44 6.23 15.86
C GLY A 260 13.08 6.71 16.34
N MET A 261 12.06 6.34 15.59
CA MET A 261 10.68 6.68 15.92
C MET A 261 9.74 5.62 15.39
N ILE A 262 8.61 5.50 16.07
CA ILE A 262 7.40 4.92 15.51
C ILE A 262 6.24 5.88 15.71
N THR A 263 5.44 6.07 14.68
CA THR A 263 4.27 6.95 14.69
C THR A 263 3.08 6.25 14.06
N TRP A 264 1.86 6.59 14.48
CA TRP A 264 0.63 6.02 13.92
C TRP A 264 -0.60 6.88 14.18
N GLY A 265 -1.70 6.54 13.52
CA GLY A 265 -2.89 7.39 13.46
C GLY A 265 -2.64 8.64 12.63
N HIS A 266 -3.64 9.52 12.59
CA HIS A 266 -3.66 10.68 11.71
C HIS A 266 -4.25 11.91 12.41
N ILE A 267 -3.57 13.06 12.24
CA ILE A 267 -4.03 14.39 12.67
C ILE A 267 -4.19 15.31 11.46
N ALA A 268 -3.19 15.29 10.59
CA ALA A 268 -3.13 16.10 9.40
C ALA A 268 -2.23 15.41 8.37
N SER A 269 -2.49 15.66 7.10
CA SER A 269 -1.64 15.19 6.03
C SER A 269 -1.61 16.20 4.90
N TRP A 270 -0.54 16.14 4.12
CA TRP A 270 -0.37 16.90 2.90
C TRP A 270 0.10 15.96 1.79
N SER A 271 -0.37 16.22 0.57
CA SER A 271 0.03 15.56 -0.67
C SER A 271 0.45 16.63 -1.68
N PRO A 272 1.25 16.30 -2.71
CA PRO A 272 1.64 17.25 -3.76
C PRO A 272 0.48 17.98 -4.43
N ASP A 273 -0.70 17.34 -4.49
CA ASP A 273 -1.91 17.91 -5.09
C ASP A 273 -2.60 18.96 -4.20
N ASP A 274 -2.21 19.06 -2.91
CA ASP A 274 -2.78 20.00 -1.92
C ASP A 274 -2.12 21.39 -1.97
N GLY A 275 -1.14 21.60 -2.86
CA GLY A 275 -0.41 22.87 -3.00
C GLY A 275 0.90 22.91 -2.22
N ASP A 276 1.29 24.08 -1.72
CA ASP A 276 2.59 24.30 -1.08
C ASP A 276 2.71 23.64 0.30
N ALA A 277 3.72 22.76 0.46
CA ALA A 277 4.01 22.06 1.70
C ALA A 277 4.39 23.01 2.84
N ASN A 278 5.07 24.13 2.56
CA ASN A 278 5.47 25.08 3.60
C ASN A 278 4.25 25.79 4.21
N THR A 279 3.26 26.12 3.38
CA THR A 279 1.96 26.65 3.83
C THR A 279 1.22 25.66 4.73
N PHE A 280 1.24 24.36 4.39
CA PHE A 280 0.69 23.30 5.25
C PHE A 280 1.41 23.24 6.60
N VAL A 281 2.75 23.17 6.60
CA VAL A 281 3.58 23.12 7.82
C VAL A 281 3.33 24.35 8.70
N ALA A 282 3.34 25.55 8.11
CA ALA A 282 3.10 26.79 8.84
C ALA A 282 1.70 26.81 9.48
N THR A 283 0.69 26.28 8.80
CA THR A 283 -0.68 26.20 9.31
C THR A 283 -0.80 25.19 10.44
N LEU A 284 -0.17 24.02 10.32
CA LEU A 284 -0.12 23.03 11.37
C LEU A 284 0.62 23.54 12.61
N LYS A 285 1.76 24.21 12.43
CA LYS A 285 2.57 24.78 13.51
C LYS A 285 1.81 25.81 14.35
N ARG A 286 0.93 26.62 13.73
CA ARG A 286 0.07 27.57 14.47
C ARG A 286 -0.99 26.91 15.35
N ARG A 287 -1.33 25.64 15.08
CA ARG A 287 -2.34 24.90 15.83
C ARG A 287 -1.73 24.05 16.96
N LEU A 288 -0.46 23.71 16.86
CA LEU A 288 0.19 22.80 17.80
C LEU A 288 0.65 23.51 19.08
N PRO A 289 0.63 22.80 20.22
CA PRO A 289 1.15 23.33 21.48
C PRO A 289 2.67 23.14 21.54
N ASP A 290 3.30 23.76 22.55
CA ASP A 290 4.68 23.41 22.91
C ASP A 290 4.76 21.95 23.36
N THR A 291 5.82 21.27 22.94
CA THR A 291 6.02 19.83 23.15
C THR A 291 7.42 19.52 23.68
N PRO A 292 7.60 18.40 24.40
CA PRO A 292 8.91 18.02 24.96
C PRO A 292 9.95 17.67 23.89
N MET A 293 9.50 17.31 22.69
CA MET A 293 10.30 17.06 21.50
C MET A 293 9.55 17.62 20.28
N PRO A 294 10.26 18.15 19.26
CA PRO A 294 9.61 18.61 18.04
C PRO A 294 8.76 17.50 17.41
N PRO A 295 7.48 17.75 17.12
CA PRO A 295 6.65 16.79 16.40
C PRO A 295 7.18 16.60 14.98
N VAL A 296 7.00 15.40 14.45
CA VAL A 296 7.47 15.06 13.10
C VAL A 296 6.33 14.81 12.13
N LEU A 297 6.58 15.18 10.88
CA LEU A 297 5.87 14.74 9.70
C LEU A 297 6.63 13.56 9.10
N VAL A 298 5.92 12.51 8.72
CA VAL A 298 6.50 11.28 8.18
C VAL A 298 5.92 10.95 6.82
N GLY A 299 6.71 10.36 5.94
CA GLY A 299 6.22 9.87 4.65
C GLY A 299 7.26 9.96 3.54
N GLY A 300 6.81 10.30 2.34
CA GLY A 300 7.63 10.15 1.13
C GLY A 300 6.89 10.55 -0.14
N MET A 301 7.50 10.22 -1.27
CA MET A 301 6.96 10.51 -2.61
C MET A 301 7.07 9.31 -3.53
N ALA A 302 6.28 9.32 -4.59
CA ALA A 302 6.39 8.36 -5.68
C ALA A 302 7.59 8.68 -6.59
N PHE A 303 8.15 7.65 -7.21
CA PHE A 303 9.24 7.76 -8.19
C PHE A 303 8.79 8.58 -9.42
N ASP A 304 7.61 8.26 -9.93
CA ASP A 304 6.92 9.04 -10.96
C ASP A 304 5.69 9.71 -10.33
N PRO A 305 5.71 11.04 -10.14
CA PRO A 305 4.59 11.76 -9.56
C PRO A 305 3.38 11.83 -10.50
N HIS A 306 3.59 11.76 -11.82
CA HIS A 306 2.56 11.94 -12.85
C HIS A 306 1.78 10.66 -13.17
N ARG A 307 2.32 9.49 -12.79
CA ARG A 307 1.65 8.20 -13.00
C ARG A 307 0.49 8.01 -12.02
N THR A 308 -0.69 7.68 -12.53
CA THR A 308 -1.80 7.18 -11.70
C THR A 308 -1.43 5.80 -11.17
N ARG A 309 -1.47 5.63 -9.85
CA ARG A 309 -1.06 4.38 -9.19
C ARG A 309 -2.14 3.34 -9.33
N SER A 310 -1.73 2.14 -9.70
CA SER A 310 -2.57 0.95 -9.70
C SER A 310 -2.11 -0.01 -8.61
N LEU A 311 -2.70 -1.20 -8.55
CA LEU A 311 -2.18 -2.26 -7.69
C LEU A 311 -0.73 -2.59 -8.09
N PRO A 312 0.20 -2.74 -7.13
CA PRO A 312 -0.02 -2.84 -5.68
C PRO A 312 0.10 -1.51 -4.91
N TRP A 313 0.39 -0.38 -5.56
CA TRP A 313 0.65 0.93 -4.94
C TRP A 313 -0.59 1.80 -4.70
N SER A 314 -1.78 1.29 -4.99
CA SER A 314 -3.06 1.96 -4.69
C SER A 314 -3.10 2.50 -3.26
N GLY A 315 -3.45 3.78 -3.09
CA GLY A 315 -3.55 4.45 -1.80
C GLY A 315 -2.34 5.33 -1.42
N PHE A 316 -1.13 4.96 -1.85
CA PHE A 316 0.09 5.68 -1.48
C PHE A 316 0.21 7.09 -2.09
N GLY A 317 -0.42 7.34 -3.25
CA GLY A 317 -0.42 8.65 -3.90
C GLY A 317 0.94 9.11 -4.44
N SER A 318 1.00 10.35 -4.94
CA SER A 318 2.20 11.01 -5.52
C SER A 318 3.22 11.43 -4.50
N GLY A 319 2.73 11.67 -3.29
CA GLY A 319 3.51 11.82 -2.11
C GLY A 319 2.56 12.09 -0.96
N ARG A 320 3.03 11.82 0.24
CA ARG A 320 2.25 12.10 1.44
C ARG A 320 3.19 12.41 2.58
N LEU A 321 2.92 13.50 3.27
CA LEU A 321 3.47 13.82 4.59
C LEU A 321 2.33 13.71 5.60
N ILE A 322 2.57 13.03 6.71
CA ILE A 322 1.55 12.75 7.73
C ILE A 322 2.05 13.23 9.08
N MET A 323 1.24 14.07 9.73
CA MET A 323 1.31 14.27 11.17
C MET A 323 0.51 13.17 11.84
N SER A 324 1.21 12.21 12.43
CA SER A 324 0.57 11.11 13.14
C SER A 324 -0.04 11.57 14.46
N ALA A 325 -1.15 10.92 14.86
CA ALA A 325 -1.82 11.20 16.13
C ALA A 325 -1.01 10.74 17.34
N ILE A 326 -0.18 9.72 17.19
CA ILE A 326 0.71 9.24 18.24
C ILE A 326 2.13 9.14 17.68
N GLN A 327 3.11 9.60 18.47
CA GLN A 327 4.52 9.58 18.13
C GLN A 327 5.33 9.09 19.33
N LEU A 328 6.05 7.99 19.17
CA LEU A 328 7.01 7.47 20.12
C LEU A 328 8.42 7.68 19.53
N ILE A 329 9.17 8.63 20.09
CA ILE A 329 10.44 9.10 19.52
C ILE A 329 11.57 8.82 20.51
N ARG A 330 12.59 8.10 20.03
CA ARG A 330 13.88 7.92 20.70
C ARG A 330 14.90 8.89 20.12
N ARG A 331 15.35 9.84 20.94
CA ARG A 331 16.36 10.83 20.55
C ARG A 331 17.25 11.19 21.73
N ARG A 332 18.57 11.22 21.53
CA ARG A 332 19.57 11.55 22.58
C ARG A 332 19.36 10.78 23.89
N GLY A 333 19.06 9.49 23.80
CA GLY A 333 18.89 8.60 24.97
C GLY A 333 17.57 8.78 25.74
N ARG A 334 16.65 9.61 25.25
CA ARG A 334 15.30 9.77 25.80
C ARG A 334 14.28 9.14 24.88
N LEU A 335 13.28 8.48 25.45
CA LEU A 335 12.14 7.91 24.74
C LEU A 335 10.87 8.64 25.19
N VAL A 336 10.25 9.38 24.28
CA VAL A 336 9.09 10.21 24.60
C VAL A 336 7.89 9.78 23.76
N LEU A 337 6.79 9.52 24.44
CA LEU A 337 5.47 9.29 23.84
C LEU A 337 4.70 10.62 23.82
N MET A 338 4.26 11.04 22.64
CA MET A 338 3.39 12.19 22.44
C MET A 338 2.12 11.72 21.74
N ALA A 339 0.96 12.09 22.27
CA ALA A 339 -0.34 11.85 21.66
C ALA A 339 -1.05 13.19 21.44
N PHE A 340 -1.56 13.38 20.23
CA PHE A 340 -2.20 14.59 19.77
C PHE A 340 -3.69 14.37 19.62
N GLY A 341 -4.50 15.41 19.81
CA GLY A 341 -5.96 15.37 19.66
C GLY A 341 -6.55 16.72 19.27
N ASN A 342 -7.77 16.71 18.76
CA ASN A 342 -8.55 17.93 18.51
C ASN A 342 -9.04 18.58 19.82
N ASP A 343 -8.98 17.83 20.92
CA ASP A 343 -9.22 18.27 22.29
C ASP A 343 -8.37 17.46 23.28
N ALA A 344 -8.36 17.90 24.54
CA ALA A 344 -7.53 17.33 25.59
C ALA A 344 -7.99 15.94 26.05
N GLU A 345 -9.25 15.57 25.84
CA GLU A 345 -9.78 14.24 26.18
C GLU A 345 -9.31 13.23 25.14
N GLN A 346 -9.43 13.57 23.86
CA GLN A 346 -8.96 12.74 22.74
C GLN A 346 -7.45 12.49 22.82
N ALA A 347 -6.66 13.53 23.10
CA ALA A 347 -5.21 13.40 23.25
C ALA A 347 -4.85 12.44 24.40
N ARG A 348 -5.57 12.53 25.53
CA ARG A 348 -5.35 11.68 26.71
C ARG A 348 -5.75 10.22 26.47
N LEU A 349 -6.89 9.98 25.82
CA LEU A 349 -7.32 8.63 25.46
C LEU A 349 -6.33 7.94 24.51
N ARG A 350 -5.81 8.68 23.52
CA ARG A 350 -4.77 8.20 22.60
C ARG A 350 -3.48 7.87 23.34
N HIS A 351 -3.08 8.71 24.30
CA HIS A 351 -1.90 8.50 25.13
C HIS A 351 -2.00 7.22 25.98
N ASP A 352 -3.10 7.06 26.72
CA ASP A 352 -3.33 5.90 27.60
C ASP A 352 -3.39 4.59 26.78
N HIS A 353 -4.04 4.63 25.61
CA HIS A 353 -4.09 3.49 24.70
C HIS A 353 -2.70 3.13 24.16
N ALA A 354 -1.90 4.13 23.80
CA ALA A 354 -0.53 3.94 23.32
C ALA A 354 0.37 3.32 24.39
N LEU A 355 0.28 3.76 25.64
CA LEU A 355 1.01 3.16 26.77
C LEU A 355 0.67 1.68 26.94
N THR A 356 -0.62 1.34 26.92
CA THR A 356 -1.08 -0.06 27.03
C THR A 356 -0.49 -0.93 25.91
N MET A 357 -0.43 -0.41 24.68
CA MET A 357 0.19 -1.13 23.55
C MET A 357 1.71 -1.29 23.71
N ILE A 358 2.40 -0.26 24.18
CA ILE A 358 3.85 -0.30 24.42
C ILE A 358 4.16 -1.33 25.52
N GLU A 359 3.42 -1.32 26.62
CA GLU A 359 3.55 -2.33 27.68
C GLU A 359 3.36 -3.75 27.13
N ALA A 360 2.31 -3.98 26.32
CA ALA A 360 2.10 -5.27 25.69
C ALA A 360 3.26 -5.70 24.77
N ALA A 361 3.83 -4.75 24.02
CA ALA A 361 4.98 -4.99 23.16
C ALA A 361 6.24 -5.38 23.95
N VAL A 362 6.50 -4.69 25.06
CA VAL A 362 7.62 -5.00 25.98
C VAL A 362 7.49 -6.40 26.57
N HIS A 363 6.28 -6.78 27.00
CA HIS A 363 6.05 -8.11 27.61
C HIS A 363 6.17 -9.26 26.62
N ARG A 364 5.75 -9.06 25.36
CA ARG A 364 5.74 -10.12 24.33
C ARG A 364 7.08 -10.27 23.60
N GLY A 365 7.92 -9.23 23.60
CA GLY A 365 9.22 -9.23 22.94
C GLY A 365 9.15 -9.19 21.41
N VAL A 366 10.33 -9.25 20.78
CA VAL A 366 10.47 -9.33 19.31
C VAL A 366 10.22 -10.77 18.87
N LEU A 367 9.55 -10.96 17.73
CA LEU A 367 9.37 -12.27 17.12
C LEU A 367 10.74 -12.87 16.74
N ASP A 368 11.17 -13.89 17.46
CA ASP A 368 12.25 -14.78 17.03
C ASP A 368 11.63 -15.87 16.13
N LEU A 369 11.85 -15.76 14.83
CA LEU A 369 11.37 -16.75 13.86
C LEU A 369 12.54 -17.59 13.37
N ALA A 370 12.32 -18.91 13.37
CA ALA A 370 13.14 -19.84 12.62
C ALA A 370 13.16 -19.44 11.12
N PRO A 371 14.20 -19.82 10.36
CA PRO A 371 14.23 -19.60 8.92
C PRO A 371 12.93 -20.04 8.26
N ILE A 372 12.32 -19.15 7.47
CA ILE A 372 11.04 -19.42 6.82
C ILE A 372 11.32 -19.94 5.40
N PRO A 373 10.74 -21.08 4.98
CA PRO A 373 10.82 -21.52 3.59
C PRO A 373 10.23 -20.45 2.66
N LEU A 374 10.99 -20.06 1.64
CA LEU A 374 10.61 -18.97 0.74
C LEU A 374 10.12 -19.53 -0.60
N ASP A 375 8.85 -19.32 -0.94
CA ASP A 375 8.32 -19.54 -2.30
C ASP A 375 8.48 -18.26 -3.12
N ILE A 376 9.54 -18.21 -3.92
CA ILE A 376 9.89 -17.05 -4.75
C ILE A 376 9.32 -17.23 -6.15
N VAL A 377 8.47 -16.30 -6.55
CA VAL A 377 7.89 -16.24 -7.88
C VAL A 377 8.52 -15.09 -8.67
N ASP A 378 9.32 -15.45 -9.67
CA ASP A 378 9.98 -14.51 -10.57
C ASP A 378 9.33 -14.52 -11.97
N ARG A 379 8.29 -13.70 -12.15
CA ARG A 379 7.58 -13.55 -13.43
C ARG A 379 8.20 -12.50 -14.36
N THR A 380 9.11 -11.67 -13.86
CA THR A 380 9.62 -10.50 -14.57
C THR A 380 10.93 -10.77 -15.32
N ALA A 381 11.51 -11.98 -15.19
CA ALA A 381 12.86 -12.29 -15.70
C ALA A 381 13.04 -12.07 -17.20
N ASP A 382 12.17 -12.65 -18.02
CA ASP A 382 12.31 -12.57 -19.47
C ASP A 382 11.94 -11.18 -20.01
N HIS A 383 10.95 -10.53 -19.41
CA HIS A 383 10.63 -9.15 -19.72
C HIS A 383 11.80 -8.23 -19.38
N TYR A 384 12.43 -8.41 -18.21
CA TYR A 384 13.59 -7.63 -17.79
C TYR A 384 14.75 -7.72 -18.78
N ARG A 385 15.09 -8.94 -19.25
CA ARG A 385 16.10 -9.13 -20.30
C ARG A 385 15.76 -8.36 -21.57
N THR A 386 14.49 -8.40 -21.97
CA THR A 386 14.00 -7.73 -23.17
C THR A 386 14.17 -6.21 -23.05
N ILE A 387 13.74 -5.62 -21.94
CA ILE A 387 13.88 -4.16 -21.74
C ILE A 387 15.34 -3.73 -21.58
N VAL A 388 16.20 -4.57 -20.99
CA VAL A 388 17.65 -4.28 -20.94
C VAL A 388 18.24 -4.24 -22.35
N ALA A 389 17.93 -5.22 -23.20
CA ALA A 389 18.38 -5.22 -24.59
C ALA A 389 17.89 -3.98 -25.35
N SER A 390 16.61 -3.62 -25.20
CA SER A 390 16.05 -2.40 -25.81
C SER A 390 16.70 -1.12 -25.30
N ALA A 391 17.05 -1.04 -24.01
CA ALA A 391 17.77 0.10 -23.46
C ALA A 391 19.19 0.20 -24.02
N VAL A 392 19.89 -0.91 -24.18
CA VAL A 392 21.23 -0.94 -24.81
C VAL A 392 21.16 -0.43 -26.26
N GLU A 393 20.15 -0.85 -27.03
CA GLU A 393 19.92 -0.35 -28.39
C GLU A 393 19.63 1.16 -28.40
N ALA A 394 18.77 1.65 -27.49
CA ALA A 394 18.45 3.07 -27.36
C ALA A 394 19.67 3.92 -27.00
N ILE A 395 20.53 3.41 -26.11
CA ILE A 395 21.80 4.06 -25.74
C ILE A 395 22.77 4.06 -26.92
N GLY A 396 22.87 2.94 -27.65
CA GLY A 396 23.69 2.83 -28.86
C GLY A 396 23.23 3.78 -29.98
N ALA A 397 21.93 4.09 -30.03
CA ALA A 397 21.35 5.09 -30.92
C ALA A 397 21.52 6.54 -30.43
N GLY A 398 22.06 6.75 -29.22
CA GLY A 398 22.32 8.05 -28.65
C GLY A 398 21.09 8.75 -28.06
N LEU A 399 20.02 8.03 -27.73
CA LEU A 399 18.82 8.61 -27.11
C LEU A 399 19.08 9.08 -25.67
N PHE A 400 19.88 8.34 -24.93
CA PHE A 400 20.39 8.68 -23.59
C PHE A 400 21.68 7.88 -23.34
N GLU A 401 22.42 8.21 -22.28
CA GLU A 401 23.70 7.58 -21.93
C GLU A 401 23.54 6.40 -20.95
N LYS A 402 22.55 6.50 -20.06
CA LYS A 402 22.28 5.54 -19.00
C LYS A 402 20.80 5.56 -18.60
N ALA A 403 20.20 4.40 -18.37
CA ALA A 403 18.90 4.28 -17.70
C ALA A 403 19.00 3.26 -16.57
N VAL A 404 18.38 3.54 -15.43
CA VAL A 404 18.34 2.57 -14.32
C VAL A 404 17.04 1.82 -14.43
N LEU A 405 17.08 0.53 -14.78
CA LEU A 405 15.89 -0.30 -14.96
C LEU A 405 15.64 -1.17 -13.74
N ALA A 406 14.39 -1.22 -13.33
CA ALA A 406 13.88 -1.93 -12.17
C ALA A 406 13.01 -3.12 -12.57
N ARG A 407 12.80 -4.00 -11.59
CA ARG A 407 11.93 -5.15 -11.67
C ARG A 407 11.51 -5.59 -10.27
N SER A 408 10.61 -6.55 -10.21
CA SER A 408 10.14 -7.13 -8.96
C SER A 408 10.09 -8.66 -8.98
N ILE A 409 10.20 -9.24 -7.79
CA ILE A 409 9.86 -10.65 -7.50
C ILE A 409 8.78 -10.69 -6.42
N GLU A 410 8.01 -11.77 -6.39
CA GLU A 410 6.98 -11.99 -5.38
C GLU A 410 7.40 -13.12 -4.45
N LEU A 411 7.09 -12.97 -3.17
CA LEU A 411 7.25 -13.99 -2.14
C LEU A 411 5.87 -14.41 -1.64
N ASN A 412 5.48 -15.66 -1.91
CA ASN A 412 4.24 -16.28 -1.43
C ASN A 412 4.47 -16.94 -0.07
N ALA A 413 4.95 -16.18 0.90
CA ALA A 413 5.15 -16.66 2.25
C ALA A 413 4.57 -15.66 3.24
N GLU A 414 3.89 -16.18 4.27
CA GLU A 414 3.42 -15.42 5.41
C GLU A 414 4.61 -15.07 6.32
N VAL A 415 5.46 -14.16 5.87
CA VAL A 415 6.55 -13.61 6.69
C VAL A 415 6.01 -12.38 7.42
N PRO A 416 5.91 -12.38 8.76
CA PRO A 416 5.47 -11.20 9.50
C PRO A 416 6.39 -10.01 9.24
N LEU A 417 5.82 -8.84 8.99
CA LEU A 417 6.58 -7.59 8.80
C LEU A 417 7.61 -7.33 9.93
N GLY A 418 7.27 -7.67 11.18
CA GLY A 418 8.19 -7.50 12.32
C GLY A 418 9.48 -8.31 12.18
N ALA A 419 9.42 -9.50 11.55
CA ALA A 419 10.58 -10.34 11.30
C ALA A 419 11.49 -9.71 10.23
N TRP A 420 10.90 -9.22 9.12
CA TRP A 420 11.63 -8.45 8.12
C TRP A 420 12.41 -7.29 8.76
N LEU A 421 11.73 -6.44 9.52
CA LEU A 421 12.33 -5.24 10.10
C LEU A 421 13.44 -5.56 11.12
N THR A 422 13.24 -6.60 11.93
CA THR A 422 14.25 -7.08 12.90
C THR A 422 15.51 -7.53 12.18
N ARG A 423 15.36 -8.41 11.18
CA ARG A 423 16.50 -8.99 10.47
C ARG A 423 17.22 -7.98 9.57
N LEU A 424 16.47 -7.07 8.94
CA LEU A 424 17.03 -5.97 8.18
C LEU A 424 17.90 -5.05 9.05
N ARG A 425 17.46 -4.74 10.27
CA ARG A 425 18.22 -3.95 11.25
C ARG A 425 19.54 -4.64 11.64
N GLU A 426 19.51 -5.95 11.85
CA GLU A 426 20.69 -6.75 12.23
C GLU A 426 21.68 -6.90 11.07
N ARG A 427 21.18 -7.19 9.87
CA ARG A 427 22.00 -7.43 8.67
C ARG A 427 22.61 -6.14 8.12
N PHE A 428 21.91 -5.01 8.26
CA PHE A 428 22.29 -3.73 7.67
C PHE A 428 22.42 -2.61 8.72
N PRO A 429 23.36 -2.69 9.66
CA PRO A 429 23.49 -1.73 10.76
C PRO A 429 23.85 -0.30 10.30
N THR A 430 24.36 -0.15 9.07
CA THR A 430 24.69 1.14 8.45
C THR A 430 23.53 1.74 7.64
N CYS A 431 22.41 1.03 7.50
CA CYS A 431 21.22 1.50 6.79
C CYS A 431 20.21 2.09 7.77
N ALA A 432 19.36 3.00 7.27
CA ALA A 432 18.12 3.31 7.96
C ALA A 432 17.10 2.22 7.65
N VAL A 433 16.44 1.70 8.69
CA VAL A 433 15.33 0.74 8.52
C VAL A 433 14.02 1.50 8.62
N PHE A 434 13.12 1.28 7.67
CA PHE A 434 11.85 1.98 7.61
C PHE A 434 10.68 1.05 7.33
N ALA A 435 9.49 1.48 7.74
CA ALA A 435 8.21 0.92 7.32
C ALA A 435 7.16 2.02 7.23
N ARG A 436 6.32 2.04 6.19
CA ARG A 436 5.19 2.96 6.03
C ARG A 436 3.96 2.17 5.60
N GLY A 437 2.94 2.14 6.43
CA GLY A 437 1.66 1.50 6.14
C GLY A 437 0.79 2.31 5.18
N GLU A 438 -0.07 1.65 4.43
CA GLU A 438 -1.23 2.27 3.77
C GLU A 438 -2.27 1.16 3.55
N GLY A 439 -3.40 1.24 4.26
CA GLY A 439 -4.35 0.14 4.34
C GLY A 439 -3.67 -1.17 4.78
N SER A 440 -3.96 -2.25 4.06
CA SER A 440 -3.38 -3.57 4.31
C SER A 440 -1.95 -3.76 3.82
N ARG A 441 -1.31 -2.74 3.23
CA ARG A 441 0.05 -2.84 2.67
C ARG A 441 1.06 -2.02 3.47
N THR A 442 2.33 -2.39 3.37
CA THR A 442 3.41 -1.64 4.00
C THR A 442 4.64 -1.62 3.11
N PHE A 443 5.09 -0.42 2.76
CA PHE A 443 6.39 -0.24 2.13
C PHE A 443 7.48 -0.25 3.19
N PHE A 444 8.47 -1.12 3.05
CA PHE A 444 9.52 -1.31 4.06
C PHE A 444 10.88 -1.53 3.41
N GLY A 445 11.96 -1.32 4.16
CA GLY A 445 13.31 -1.58 3.65
C GLY A 445 14.44 -1.15 4.56
N ALA A 446 15.67 -1.35 4.08
CA ALA A 446 16.91 -0.96 4.73
C ALA A 446 17.78 -0.11 3.79
N THR A 447 17.54 1.20 3.77
CA THR A 447 18.15 2.09 2.79
C THR A 447 19.48 2.73 3.26
N PRO A 448 20.57 2.59 2.49
CA PRO A 448 21.86 3.23 2.80
C PRO A 448 21.95 4.67 2.28
N GLU A 449 21.21 5.03 1.23
CA GLU A 449 21.45 6.24 0.44
C GLU A 449 20.67 7.44 0.98
N VAL A 450 21.41 8.40 1.52
CA VAL A 450 20.85 9.69 1.94
C VAL A 450 20.63 10.55 0.70
N LEU A 451 19.38 10.93 0.46
CA LEU A 451 19.05 11.92 -0.57
C LEU A 451 19.41 13.32 -0.06
N VAL A 452 18.89 13.66 1.12
CA VAL A 452 19.20 14.92 1.81
C VAL A 452 18.93 14.78 3.30
N ARG A 453 19.81 15.38 4.09
CA ARG A 453 19.66 15.54 5.53
C ARG A 453 19.75 17.02 5.87
N VAL A 454 18.91 17.46 6.79
CA VAL A 454 18.91 18.83 7.30
C VAL A 454 18.99 18.81 8.83
N VAL A 455 20.01 19.47 9.39
CA VAL A 455 20.20 19.61 10.83
C VAL A 455 20.25 21.11 11.16
N GLY A 456 19.17 21.63 11.74
CA GLY A 456 18.99 23.08 11.89
C GLY A 456 18.85 23.72 10.51
N ASP A 457 19.80 24.58 10.14
CA ASP A 457 19.92 25.21 8.83
C ASP A 457 20.93 24.50 7.90
N ARG A 458 21.61 23.48 8.40
CA ARG A 458 22.67 22.78 7.67
C ARG A 458 22.09 21.71 6.76
N VAL A 459 22.34 21.83 5.45
CA VAL A 459 22.00 20.84 4.43
C VAL A 459 23.21 19.94 4.17
N GLU A 460 22.95 18.64 4.07
CA GLU A 460 23.96 17.62 3.79
C GLU A 460 23.41 16.60 2.80
N THR A 461 24.20 16.29 1.77
CA THR A 461 23.97 15.22 0.80
C THR A 461 25.33 14.72 0.29
N ALA A 462 25.35 13.76 -0.62
CA ALA A 462 26.57 13.29 -1.24
C ALA A 462 26.35 12.84 -2.68
N ALA A 463 27.33 13.11 -3.54
CA ALA A 463 27.42 12.45 -4.83
C ALA A 463 28.04 11.06 -4.65
N LEU A 464 27.35 10.04 -5.15
CA LEU A 464 27.84 8.66 -5.22
C LEU A 464 27.73 8.19 -6.68
N ALA A 465 28.88 8.02 -7.33
CA ALA A 465 28.96 7.62 -8.74
C ALA A 465 30.32 7.00 -9.05
N GLY A 466 30.40 6.15 -10.07
CA GLY A 466 31.58 5.33 -10.34
C GLY A 466 31.70 4.19 -9.33
N THR A 467 31.61 2.95 -9.78
CA THR A 467 31.47 1.78 -8.88
C THR A 467 32.48 0.71 -9.24
N ARG A 468 33.02 0.02 -8.23
CA ARG A 468 33.68 -1.28 -8.38
C ARG A 468 33.18 -2.25 -7.31
N PRO A 469 33.24 -3.57 -7.55
CA PRO A 469 32.96 -4.55 -6.49
C PRO A 469 34.00 -4.46 -5.37
N ARG A 470 33.65 -4.95 -4.19
CA ARG A 470 34.62 -5.26 -3.12
C ARG A 470 35.17 -6.66 -3.33
N SER A 471 36.41 -6.88 -2.92
CA SER A 471 37.01 -8.21 -2.82
C SER A 471 37.29 -8.56 -1.35
N ALA A 472 37.18 -9.85 -1.03
CA ALA A 472 37.64 -10.38 0.26
C ALA A 472 39.18 -10.43 0.35
N ASP A 473 39.85 -10.47 -0.81
CA ASP A 473 41.30 -10.33 -0.92
C ASP A 473 41.67 -8.83 -0.84
N PRO A 474 42.42 -8.39 0.19
CA PRO A 474 42.77 -6.98 0.38
C PRO A 474 43.58 -6.37 -0.77
N ASP A 475 44.44 -7.14 -1.43
CA ASP A 475 45.29 -6.64 -2.50
C ASP A 475 44.47 -6.41 -3.77
N ILE A 476 43.57 -7.34 -4.09
CA ILE A 476 42.59 -7.18 -5.18
C ILE A 476 41.66 -6.01 -4.88
N ASP A 477 41.15 -5.90 -3.65
CA ASP A 477 40.24 -4.83 -3.23
C ASP A 477 40.91 -3.45 -3.36
N ALA A 478 42.19 -3.33 -2.98
CA ALA A 478 42.98 -2.13 -3.13
C ALA A 478 43.25 -1.80 -4.61
N LYS A 479 43.52 -2.80 -5.44
CA LYS A 479 43.68 -2.60 -6.89
C LYS A 479 42.41 -2.07 -7.53
N LEU A 480 41.25 -2.63 -7.17
CA LEU A 480 39.96 -2.14 -7.64
C LEU A 480 39.69 -0.69 -7.18
N SER A 481 40.08 -0.33 -5.96
CA SER A 481 40.02 1.07 -5.48
C SER A 481 40.90 1.99 -6.32
N GLU A 482 42.14 1.59 -6.58
CA GLU A 482 43.12 2.35 -7.37
C GLU A 482 42.65 2.51 -8.83
N ASP A 483 42.10 1.45 -9.43
CA ASP A 483 41.57 1.48 -10.79
C ASP A 483 40.34 2.40 -10.89
N LEU A 484 39.44 2.37 -9.90
CA LEU A 484 38.30 3.29 -9.82
C LEU A 484 38.78 4.75 -9.67
N TRP A 485 39.73 4.98 -8.76
CA TRP A 485 40.30 6.30 -8.52
C TRP A 485 41.00 6.86 -9.77
N ASN A 486 41.73 6.02 -10.50
CA ASN A 486 42.52 6.43 -11.66
C ASN A 486 41.72 6.48 -12.97
N SER A 487 40.50 5.93 -13.01
CA SER A 487 39.63 5.99 -14.19
C SER A 487 39.18 7.41 -14.50
N SER A 488 39.68 7.98 -15.61
CA SER A 488 39.28 9.31 -16.09
C SER A 488 37.79 9.36 -16.45
N LYS A 489 37.23 8.25 -16.93
CA LYS A 489 35.81 8.13 -17.24
C LYS A 489 34.96 8.22 -15.98
N ASP A 490 35.22 7.36 -14.99
CA ASP A 490 34.44 7.33 -13.74
C ASP A 490 34.55 8.67 -12.99
N ARG A 491 35.75 9.30 -12.96
CA ARG A 491 35.91 10.63 -12.38
C ARG A 491 35.14 11.72 -13.12
N HIS A 492 35.12 11.70 -14.45
CA HIS A 492 34.37 12.67 -15.23
C HIS A 492 32.86 12.52 -15.00
N GLU A 493 32.35 11.28 -15.03
CA GLU A 493 30.94 10.99 -14.71
C GLU A 493 30.59 11.44 -13.28
N HIS A 494 31.47 11.17 -12.32
CA HIS A 494 31.28 11.60 -10.94
C HIS A 494 31.23 13.13 -10.81
N ALA A 495 32.11 13.87 -11.49
CA ALA A 495 32.12 15.32 -11.47
C ALA A 495 30.81 15.93 -12.00
N LEU A 496 30.21 15.33 -13.05
CA LEU A 496 28.91 15.77 -13.55
C LEU A 496 27.78 15.58 -12.52
N VAL A 497 27.80 14.48 -11.76
CA VAL A 497 26.83 14.26 -10.67
C VAL A 497 27.01 15.28 -9.56
N VAL A 498 28.26 15.61 -9.21
CA VAL A 498 28.57 16.67 -8.24
C VAL A 498 28.01 18.01 -8.72
N ASP A 499 28.28 18.39 -9.97
CA ASP A 499 27.83 19.66 -10.54
C ASP A 499 26.30 19.75 -10.61
N GLU A 500 25.62 18.66 -10.97
CA GLU A 500 24.16 18.60 -11.00
C GLU A 500 23.52 18.78 -9.62
N ILE A 501 24.01 18.07 -8.60
CA ILE A 501 23.51 18.22 -7.22
C ILE A 501 23.74 19.65 -6.73
N ARG A 502 24.92 20.22 -7.00
CA ARG A 502 25.23 21.61 -6.63
C ARG A 502 24.31 22.60 -7.31
N SER A 503 24.03 22.43 -8.61
CA SER A 503 23.09 23.28 -9.34
C SER A 503 21.70 23.23 -8.70
N ARG A 504 21.16 22.01 -8.47
CA ARG A 504 19.82 21.83 -7.88
C ARG A 504 19.70 22.43 -6.47
N LEU A 505 20.75 22.35 -5.65
CA LEU A 505 20.80 22.98 -4.33
C LEU A 505 20.92 24.51 -4.41
N ALA A 506 21.74 25.03 -5.31
CA ALA A 506 21.87 26.47 -5.52
C ALA A 506 20.56 27.09 -6.04
N ASP A 507 19.84 26.38 -6.92
CA ASP A 507 18.50 26.77 -7.41
C ASP A 507 17.43 26.79 -6.31
N ALA A 508 17.68 26.07 -5.20
CA ALA A 508 16.88 26.12 -3.99
C ALA A 508 17.33 27.23 -3.02
N GLY A 509 18.34 28.03 -3.37
CA GLY A 509 18.89 29.10 -2.53
C GLY A 509 19.87 28.62 -1.47
N VAL A 510 20.30 27.36 -1.50
CA VAL A 510 21.28 26.84 -0.53
C VAL A 510 22.65 27.48 -0.80
N MET A 511 23.21 28.12 0.22
CA MET A 511 24.56 28.65 0.20
C MET A 511 25.54 27.50 0.38
N LEU A 512 26.12 27.02 -0.72
CA LEU A 512 27.03 25.88 -0.74
C LEU A 512 28.39 26.22 -0.12
N ASP A 513 28.92 25.28 0.64
CA ASP A 513 30.29 25.34 1.15
C ASP A 513 31.31 24.98 0.06
N GLU A 514 32.59 25.15 0.40
CA GLU A 514 33.67 24.58 -0.37
C GLU A 514 33.54 23.05 -0.42
N VAL A 515 33.58 22.50 -1.63
CA VAL A 515 33.39 21.06 -1.86
C VAL A 515 34.68 20.34 -1.49
N PRO A 516 34.66 19.38 -0.56
CA PRO A 516 35.83 18.58 -0.23
C PRO A 516 36.30 17.72 -1.42
N ASP A 517 37.54 17.24 -1.34
CA ASP A 517 38.06 16.29 -2.33
C ASP A 517 37.21 15.02 -2.41
N THR A 518 37.02 14.53 -3.64
CA THR A 518 36.43 13.21 -3.87
C THR A 518 37.27 12.13 -3.18
N ALA A 519 36.61 11.14 -2.60
CA ALA A 519 37.26 10.00 -1.93
C ALA A 519 36.64 8.68 -2.37
N ILE A 520 37.32 7.56 -2.08
CA ILE A 520 36.74 6.22 -2.24
C ILE A 520 35.95 5.87 -0.98
N MET A 521 34.63 5.70 -1.12
CA MET A 521 33.78 5.17 -0.07
C MET A 521 33.60 3.67 -0.27
N LYS A 522 33.95 2.89 0.75
CA LYS A 522 33.82 1.43 0.77
C LYS A 522 32.61 1.02 1.62
N ILE A 523 31.65 0.33 1.03
CA ILE A 523 30.50 -0.28 1.72
C ILE A 523 30.50 -1.80 1.50
N PRO A 524 29.69 -2.59 2.23
CA PRO A 524 29.63 -4.03 1.99
C PRO A 524 29.25 -4.34 0.52
N GLY A 525 30.08 -5.15 -0.15
CA GLY A 525 29.87 -5.59 -1.53
C GLY A 525 30.38 -4.64 -2.63
N ILE A 526 30.38 -3.32 -2.41
CA ILE A 526 30.75 -2.32 -3.44
C ILE A 526 31.57 -1.13 -2.88
N GLN A 527 32.27 -0.43 -3.77
CA GLN A 527 33.01 0.79 -3.48
C GLN A 527 32.75 1.85 -4.56
N HIS A 528 32.66 3.12 -4.15
CA HIS A 528 32.29 4.23 -5.03
C HIS A 528 33.22 5.42 -4.90
N LEU A 529 33.28 6.27 -5.94
CA LEU A 529 33.70 7.66 -5.73
C LEU A 529 32.58 8.37 -4.96
N HIS A 530 33.00 9.16 -3.96
CA HIS A 530 32.13 9.83 -3.02
C HIS A 530 32.61 11.26 -2.80
N THR A 531 31.72 12.22 -3.01
CA THR A 531 31.97 13.63 -2.71
C THR A 531 30.84 14.15 -1.81
N PRO A 532 31.12 14.47 -0.52
CA PRO A 532 30.16 15.12 0.35
C PRO A 532 29.81 16.51 -0.19
N ILE A 533 28.53 16.88 -0.13
CA ILE A 533 28.06 18.21 -0.52
C ILE A 533 27.25 18.77 0.64
N SER A 534 27.59 19.98 1.07
CA SER A 534 26.91 20.61 2.19
C SER A 534 26.81 22.12 2.00
N GLY A 535 25.90 22.73 2.76
CA GLY A 535 25.64 24.17 2.68
C GLY A 535 24.61 24.60 3.72
N THR A 536 24.26 25.88 3.69
CA THR A 536 23.28 26.47 4.61
C THR A 536 22.03 26.89 3.83
N ARG A 537 20.85 26.42 4.26
CA ARG A 537 19.57 26.78 3.63
C ARG A 537 19.02 28.11 4.14
N PRO A 538 18.26 28.86 3.31
CA PRO A 538 17.38 29.92 3.76
C PRO A 538 16.30 29.40 4.74
N SER A 539 15.78 30.27 5.60
CA SER A 539 14.79 29.89 6.63
C SER A 539 13.43 29.49 6.06
N ASP A 540 13.11 29.92 4.84
CA ASP A 540 11.86 29.64 4.11
C ASP A 540 11.95 28.38 3.23
N VAL A 541 13.12 27.73 3.17
CA VAL A 541 13.33 26.51 2.38
C VAL A 541 13.25 25.30 3.30
N GLY A 542 12.19 24.49 3.17
CA GLY A 542 12.00 23.24 3.91
C GLY A 542 12.78 22.08 3.29
N ILE A 543 13.04 21.01 4.05
CA ILE A 543 13.64 19.78 3.50
C ILE A 543 12.81 19.20 2.35
N PHE A 544 11.49 19.37 2.34
CA PHE A 544 10.64 18.86 1.27
C PHE A 544 10.88 19.59 -0.07
N ASP A 545 11.20 20.88 -0.04
CA ASP A 545 11.63 21.63 -1.24
C ASP A 545 12.94 21.07 -1.82
N LEU A 546 13.85 20.64 -0.95
CA LEU A 546 15.11 20.02 -1.37
C LEU A 546 14.86 18.62 -1.96
N VAL A 547 13.98 17.84 -1.33
CA VAL A 547 13.61 16.49 -1.78
C VAL A 547 13.02 16.50 -3.19
N THR A 548 12.06 17.40 -3.46
CA THR A 548 11.41 17.53 -4.78
C THR A 548 12.37 17.97 -5.88
N ARG A 549 13.42 18.74 -5.54
CA ARG A 549 14.44 19.18 -6.49
C ARG A 549 15.53 18.14 -6.76
N LEU A 550 15.91 17.36 -5.74
CA LEU A 550 16.98 16.38 -5.84
C LEU A 550 16.52 15.04 -6.42
N HIS A 551 15.24 14.69 -6.26
CA HIS A 551 14.69 13.45 -6.77
C HIS A 551 14.05 13.62 -8.17
N PRO A 552 14.19 12.64 -9.09
CA PRO A 552 15.06 11.46 -9.02
C PRO A 552 16.53 11.80 -9.25
N THR A 553 17.41 11.06 -8.58
CA THR A 553 18.85 11.17 -8.80
C THR A 553 19.25 10.41 -10.08
N PRO A 554 20.36 10.77 -10.74
CA PRO A 554 20.91 9.99 -11.84
C PRO A 554 21.25 8.53 -11.46
N ALA A 555 21.38 8.23 -10.17
CA ALA A 555 21.62 6.89 -9.65
C ALA A 555 20.39 5.99 -9.67
N VAL A 556 19.17 6.54 -9.76
CA VAL A 556 17.91 5.79 -9.81
C VAL A 556 17.02 6.06 -11.03
N GLY A 557 17.22 7.20 -11.71
CA GLY A 557 16.57 7.51 -12.98
C GLY A 557 17.47 7.16 -14.17
N GLY A 558 18.49 7.96 -14.41
CA GLY A 558 19.41 7.79 -15.53
C GLY A 558 20.02 9.12 -15.98
N LYS A 559 20.69 9.09 -17.14
CA LYS A 559 21.40 10.23 -17.71
C LYS A 559 21.29 10.25 -19.25
N PRO A 560 21.00 11.41 -19.87
CA PRO A 560 20.44 12.60 -19.24
C PRO A 560 19.06 12.29 -18.64
N SER A 561 18.67 13.01 -17.58
CA SER A 561 17.56 12.57 -16.74
C SER A 561 16.20 12.61 -17.45
N ALA A 562 15.91 13.64 -18.25
CA ALA A 562 14.59 13.76 -18.89
C ALA A 562 14.33 12.63 -19.89
N GLU A 563 15.30 12.33 -20.74
CA GLU A 563 15.26 11.30 -21.76
C GLU A 563 15.22 9.90 -21.14
N ALA A 564 16.06 9.64 -20.13
CA ALA A 564 16.07 8.36 -19.44
C ALA A 564 14.75 8.09 -18.69
N LEU A 565 14.20 9.09 -17.99
CA LEU A 565 12.94 8.95 -17.27
C LEU A 565 11.75 8.77 -18.22
N SER A 566 11.71 9.51 -19.33
CA SER A 566 10.68 9.31 -20.36
C SER A 566 10.75 7.90 -20.91
N TRP A 567 11.95 7.41 -21.24
CA TRP A 567 12.11 6.06 -21.75
C TRP A 567 11.70 4.99 -20.73
N ILE A 568 12.06 5.17 -19.44
CA ILE A 568 11.64 4.27 -18.35
C ILE A 568 10.12 4.22 -18.24
N ALA A 569 9.46 5.38 -18.22
CA ALA A 569 8.01 5.47 -18.12
C ALA A 569 7.28 4.72 -19.24
N ASP A 570 7.85 4.74 -20.45
CA ASP A 570 7.29 4.11 -21.64
C ASP A 570 7.58 2.61 -21.76
N ASN A 571 8.69 2.12 -21.18
CA ASN A 571 9.21 0.76 -21.49
C ASN A 571 9.31 -0.19 -20.29
N GLU A 572 9.38 0.30 -19.04
CA GLU A 572 9.68 -0.57 -17.89
C GLU A 572 8.52 -1.47 -17.45
N ASP A 573 7.29 -1.16 -17.88
CA ASP A 573 6.04 -1.86 -17.54
C ASP A 573 5.90 -2.22 -16.04
N LEU A 574 6.42 -1.35 -15.19
CA LEU A 574 6.42 -1.48 -13.74
C LEU A 574 5.94 -0.16 -13.12
N ASP A 575 4.95 -0.23 -12.24
CA ASP A 575 4.72 0.87 -11.31
C ASP A 575 5.70 0.73 -10.15
N ARG A 576 6.75 1.55 -10.13
CA ARG A 576 7.69 1.60 -9.02
C ARG A 576 7.03 2.09 -7.73
N GLY A 577 5.94 2.86 -7.83
CA GLY A 577 5.34 3.54 -6.68
C GLY A 577 6.41 4.26 -5.86
N TRP A 578 6.64 3.82 -4.63
CA TRP A 578 7.62 4.45 -3.73
C TRP A 578 8.99 3.75 -3.71
N TYR A 579 9.17 2.67 -4.48
CA TYR A 579 10.50 2.07 -4.70
C TYR A 579 11.41 3.04 -5.46
N ALA A 580 12.67 3.10 -5.03
CA ALA A 580 13.69 4.04 -5.52
C ALA A 580 13.30 5.52 -5.38
N ALA A 581 12.29 5.82 -4.56
CA ALA A 581 11.76 7.16 -4.33
C ALA A 581 12.03 7.66 -2.89
N PRO A 582 11.88 8.95 -2.58
CA PRO A 582 12.24 9.50 -1.28
C PRO A 582 11.29 9.01 -0.19
N ILE A 583 11.85 8.54 0.92
CA ILE A 583 11.15 8.17 2.15
C ILE A 583 11.90 8.76 3.35
N GLY A 584 11.17 9.30 4.32
CA GLY A 584 11.80 9.99 5.45
C GLY A 584 10.82 10.73 6.34
N TRP A 585 11.36 11.73 7.03
CA TRP A 585 10.63 12.55 7.98
C TRP A 585 11.20 13.97 8.01
N SER A 586 10.37 14.90 8.49
CA SER A 586 10.78 16.27 8.82
C SER A 586 10.16 16.71 10.14
N ASP A 587 10.82 17.57 10.90
CA ASP A 587 10.15 18.36 11.92
C ASP A 587 9.44 19.57 11.28
N LEU A 588 8.77 20.36 12.11
CA LEU A 588 8.00 21.55 11.69
C LEU A 588 8.87 22.80 11.49
N ASP A 589 10.19 22.70 11.70
CA ASP A 589 11.18 23.70 11.30
C ASP A 589 11.81 23.33 9.95
N GLY A 590 11.35 22.23 9.33
CA GLY A 590 11.83 21.73 8.05
C GLY A 590 13.19 21.06 8.12
N ALA A 591 13.71 20.75 9.31
CA ALA A 591 14.86 19.86 9.47
C ALA A 591 14.40 18.40 9.43
N GLY A 592 15.29 17.46 9.10
CA GLY A 592 14.87 16.07 8.89
C GLY A 592 15.85 15.25 8.08
N GLU A 593 15.38 14.11 7.59
CA GLU A 593 16.18 13.21 6.75
C GLU A 593 15.28 12.45 5.78
N PHE A 594 15.61 12.52 4.49
CA PHE A 594 15.02 11.70 3.45
C PHE A 594 16.09 10.86 2.77
N ARG A 595 15.76 9.59 2.53
CA ARG A 595 16.60 8.61 1.88
C ARG A 595 15.89 8.05 0.65
N VAL A 596 16.67 7.49 -0.27
CA VAL A 596 16.12 6.84 -1.45
C VAL A 596 15.64 5.43 -1.06
N GLY A 597 14.38 5.09 -1.33
CA GLY A 597 13.72 3.82 -0.95
C GLY A 597 14.28 2.62 -1.71
N LEU A 598 15.51 2.25 -1.43
CA LEU A 598 16.24 1.10 -1.97
C LEU A 598 16.26 -0.05 -0.97
N ARG A 599 16.63 -1.25 -1.44
CA ARG A 599 16.66 -2.48 -0.63
C ARG A 599 15.34 -2.63 0.14
N SER A 600 14.26 -2.65 -0.61
CA SER A 600 12.92 -2.45 -0.10
C SER A 600 11.91 -3.37 -0.78
N GLY A 601 10.79 -3.56 -0.09
CA GLY A 601 9.67 -4.32 -0.57
C GLY A 601 8.33 -3.70 -0.15
N LEU A 602 7.27 -4.20 -0.75
CA LEU A 602 5.90 -3.90 -0.40
C LEU A 602 5.27 -5.17 0.18
N HIS A 603 5.10 -5.17 1.49
CA HIS A 603 4.45 -6.23 2.24
C HIS A 603 2.92 -6.08 2.12
N GLY A 604 2.21 -7.15 1.88
CA GLY A 604 0.74 -7.18 1.84
C GLY A 604 0.18 -8.50 2.37
N PRO A 605 -1.16 -8.67 2.37
CA PRO A 605 -1.83 -9.82 3.00
C PRO A 605 -1.43 -11.17 2.40
N GLU A 606 -1.37 -11.28 1.08
CA GLU A 606 -1.13 -12.55 0.38
C GLU A 606 0.33 -12.78 0.02
N ARG A 607 1.07 -11.69 -0.21
CA ARG A 607 2.43 -11.74 -0.77
C ARG A 607 3.24 -10.52 -0.40
N THR A 608 4.55 -10.69 -0.39
CA THR A 608 5.53 -9.60 -0.31
C THR A 608 6.20 -9.40 -1.66
N ILE A 609 6.20 -8.18 -2.17
CA ILE A 609 6.85 -7.85 -3.45
C ILE A 609 8.19 -7.18 -3.13
N LEU A 610 9.29 -7.72 -3.64
CA LEU A 610 10.62 -7.12 -3.50
C LEU A 610 11.01 -6.44 -4.80
N TYR A 611 11.75 -5.33 -4.69
CA TYR A 611 12.19 -4.55 -5.84
C TYR A 611 13.71 -4.45 -5.92
N ALA A 612 14.25 -4.52 -7.14
CA ALA A 612 15.65 -4.29 -7.43
C ALA A 612 15.79 -3.65 -8.82
N GLY A 613 16.90 -2.97 -9.07
CA GLY A 613 17.19 -2.40 -10.38
C GLY A 613 18.68 -2.16 -10.59
N CYS A 614 19.07 -2.05 -11.86
CA CYS A 614 20.46 -1.92 -12.32
C CYS A 614 20.60 -0.75 -13.30
N GLY A 615 21.78 -0.14 -13.31
CA GLY A 615 22.10 0.96 -14.22
C GLY A 615 22.60 0.43 -15.54
N ILE A 616 21.78 0.51 -16.59
CA ILE A 616 22.07 0.02 -17.93
C ILE A 616 22.89 1.05 -18.69
N VAL A 617 23.98 0.59 -19.32
CA VAL A 617 24.90 1.36 -20.14
C VAL A 617 25.14 0.65 -21.48
N ALA A 618 25.83 1.30 -22.42
CA ALA A 618 26.06 0.78 -23.78
C ALA A 618 26.70 -0.62 -23.86
N GLY A 619 27.40 -1.07 -22.81
CA GLY A 619 28.05 -2.38 -22.73
C GLY A 619 27.37 -3.39 -21.81
N SER A 620 26.17 -3.08 -21.30
CA SER A 620 25.42 -3.98 -20.43
C SER A 620 24.95 -5.22 -21.19
N ASP A 621 25.02 -6.38 -20.56
CA ASP A 621 24.50 -7.64 -21.07
C ASP A 621 23.20 -8.03 -20.32
N PRO A 622 22.09 -8.37 -21.02
CA PRO A 622 20.81 -8.69 -20.37
C PRO A 622 20.86 -9.80 -19.31
N ASP A 623 21.70 -10.81 -19.47
CA ASP A 623 21.82 -11.91 -18.53
C ASP A 623 22.66 -11.54 -17.30
N ASP A 624 23.71 -10.74 -17.50
CA ASP A 624 24.53 -10.21 -16.40
C ASP A 624 23.73 -9.24 -15.52
N GLU A 625 22.95 -8.35 -16.13
CA GLU A 625 22.10 -7.38 -15.40
C GLU A 625 20.97 -8.09 -14.64
N LEU A 626 20.40 -9.13 -15.24
CA LEU A 626 19.48 -10.05 -14.56
C LEU A 626 20.15 -10.70 -13.34
N ALA A 627 21.37 -11.22 -13.49
CA ALA A 627 22.11 -11.82 -12.39
C ALA A 627 22.40 -10.81 -11.27
N GLU A 628 22.74 -9.56 -11.60
CA GLU A 628 22.95 -8.49 -10.62
C GLU A 628 21.66 -8.21 -9.82
N THR A 629 20.50 -8.14 -10.47
CA THR A 629 19.23 -7.98 -9.73
C THR A 629 18.95 -9.14 -8.79
N ARG A 630 19.28 -10.39 -9.17
CA ARG A 630 19.16 -11.57 -8.29
C ARG A 630 20.07 -11.47 -7.07
N THR A 631 21.31 -10.98 -7.23
CA THR A 631 22.19 -10.72 -6.08
C THR A 631 21.60 -9.65 -5.15
N LYS A 632 21.00 -8.59 -5.68
CA LYS A 632 20.33 -7.55 -4.87
C LYS A 632 19.12 -8.09 -4.11
N PHE A 633 18.31 -8.95 -4.73
CA PHE A 633 17.24 -9.67 -4.05
C PHE A 633 17.78 -10.60 -2.97
N GLY A 634 18.85 -11.33 -3.29
CA GLY A 634 19.55 -12.23 -2.38
C GLY A 634 19.91 -11.54 -1.06
N ALA A 635 20.42 -10.32 -1.11
CA ALA A 635 20.77 -9.56 0.09
C ALA A 635 19.58 -9.29 1.04
N LEU A 636 18.36 -9.10 0.51
CA LEU A 636 17.15 -8.95 1.32
C LEU A 636 16.65 -10.29 1.84
N LEU A 637 16.56 -11.28 0.95
CA LEU A 637 16.05 -12.61 1.25
C LEU A 637 16.94 -13.37 2.25
N ASP A 638 18.26 -13.17 2.20
CA ASP A 638 19.25 -13.64 3.20
C ASP A 638 18.88 -13.21 4.64
N ALA A 639 18.14 -12.11 4.79
CA ALA A 639 17.74 -11.64 6.11
C ALA A 639 16.68 -12.56 6.74
N ILE A 640 15.83 -13.22 5.95
CA ILE A 640 14.64 -13.93 6.43
C ILE A 640 14.65 -15.47 6.23
N GLY A 641 15.59 -16.02 5.46
CA GLY A 641 15.65 -17.47 5.23
C GLY A 641 17.01 -17.95 4.71
N ASP A 642 17.24 -19.27 4.82
CA ASP A 642 18.37 -19.96 4.20
C ASP A 642 18.01 -20.38 2.76
N PHE A 643 18.93 -20.14 1.82
CA PHE A 643 18.79 -20.56 0.43
C PHE A 643 19.24 -22.02 0.27
N SER A 644 18.43 -22.88 -0.32
CA SER A 644 18.90 -24.16 -0.90
C SER A 644 18.75 -24.19 -2.40
#